data_AF-A0A3N5GJ61-F1
#
_entry.id   AF-A0A3N5GJ61-F1
#
_cell.length_a   1.000
_cell.length_b   1.000
_cell.length_c   1.000
_cell.angle_alpha   90.00
_cell.angle_beta   90.00
_cell.angle_gamma   90.00
#
_symmetry.space_group_name_H-M   'P 1'
#
loop_
_entity.id
_entity.type
_entity.pdbx_description
1 polymer ?
#
loop_
_entity_poly.entity_id
_entity_poly.type
_entity_poly.pdbx_seq_one_letter_code
_entity_poly.pdbx_strand_id
1 'polypeptide(L)'
;MQMTATLPRHRHDRSHIAPVTSREELIYLLSRASELEHGLACVYLFAAYSLKNDVSEGGLTPAQAEMVRRWKRRLSSVAVEEMLHLAQVSNMLTAIGGAPHFKRANLPMPANAFPFGIRLSLEPFSQEMIERLVCYEMPEAGVLTSEQEKVYSAMRARVIEAEGGGPVDLKAGGAPRSLGTGRRAAITEPFEIDFRTVGEFYHKIETGFMRIPEHQLFIGPRDAQVNARYVDLSGELVAVVDRASACSAIEMIIEQGEAPSAAHPDAHFVVFDTIRMEYSRELESAQARSEAFDPVRPVVSNPMTRFHEDTSGGTVITDPLTHEVGELFNISYDTMLLMLLRFLAHTEETEPELEHLSRATLRLMATVLRPLGEALAMMPVGDPRLPGRTAGPGFGYNRDVHLLPHKVSAWVFFAERLRGLAVTAATLRKRAGVPRPVDEAAAAPEDLATQFAPSDRSWNRAAEVRQFARIDTGKAPGITPELNGPYLVTNVENLVNSKGERLAARPRMALCRCGGSANKPFCDGTHARIGFTSAKAPDRVADHRDTYTREELTVFDNRGICQHAGFCTDALPSVFRVHAEPFIDLSAADKDVIIQAVRRCPSGALSHALDGIEHRDQEREPTVTVSKDGPYRITGGVEIPDEPRAEGASTEHYALCRCGGSKNKPFCDGTHWYIKFRDDKN
;
A
#
# COMPACT_ATOMS: atom_id res chain seq x y z
N MET A 1 -4.61 14.10 -37.58
CA MET A 1 -3.17 14.12 -37.90
C MET A 1 -2.64 15.51 -37.57
N GLN A 2 -2.40 15.76 -36.28
CA GLN A 2 -1.72 16.95 -35.77
C GLN A 2 -0.51 16.40 -35.02
N MET A 3 0.68 16.71 -35.50
CA MET A 3 1.94 16.29 -34.89
C MET A 3 2.05 16.96 -33.52
N THR A 4 1.98 16.15 -32.48
CA THR A 4 2.40 16.51 -31.12
C THR A 4 3.86 16.93 -31.17
N ALA A 5 4.14 18.14 -30.70
CA ALA A 5 5.50 18.64 -30.54
C ALA A 5 6.20 17.82 -29.45
N THR A 6 6.94 16.79 -29.86
CA THR A 6 8.00 16.17 -29.07
C THR A 6 8.96 17.27 -28.62
N LEU A 7 9.30 17.29 -27.32
CA LEU A 7 10.43 18.06 -26.81
C LEU A 7 11.62 17.85 -27.77
N PRO A 8 12.36 18.91 -28.15
CA PRO A 8 13.50 18.72 -29.02
C PRO A 8 14.48 17.79 -28.30
N ARG A 9 15.02 16.79 -28.99
CA ARG A 9 16.24 16.06 -28.60
C ARG A 9 17.39 17.07 -28.45
N HIS A 10 17.36 17.88 -27.39
CA HIS A 10 18.42 18.83 -27.10
C HIS A 10 19.64 18.01 -26.68
N ARG A 11 20.73 18.22 -27.42
CA ARG A 11 22.03 17.61 -27.21
C ARG A 11 22.58 18.04 -25.85
N HIS A 12 22.28 17.29 -24.79
CA HIS A 12 23.09 17.29 -23.59
C HIS A 12 24.50 16.76 -23.96
N ASP A 13 25.57 17.40 -23.46
CA ASP A 13 26.94 16.96 -23.72
C ASP A 13 27.26 15.69 -22.92
N ARG A 14 27.01 14.56 -23.57
CA ARG A 14 27.24 13.21 -23.04
C ARG A 14 28.53 12.59 -23.58
N SER A 15 29.46 13.40 -24.10
CA SER A 15 30.71 12.93 -24.68
C SER A 15 31.62 12.17 -23.70
N HIS A 16 31.38 12.34 -22.40
CA HIS A 16 32.08 11.67 -21.31
C HIS A 16 31.58 10.24 -21.03
N ILE A 17 30.40 9.86 -21.50
CA ILE A 17 29.82 8.53 -21.27
C ILE A 17 30.33 7.56 -22.34
N ALA A 18 31.11 6.57 -21.91
CA ALA A 18 31.57 5.50 -22.75
C ALA A 18 30.36 4.67 -23.23
N PRO A 19 30.29 4.38 -24.54
CA PRO A 19 29.16 3.67 -25.12
C PRO A 19 29.20 2.19 -24.82
N VAL A 20 28.02 1.60 -24.59
CA VAL A 20 27.85 0.16 -24.42
C VAL A 20 28.07 -0.55 -25.74
N THR A 21 28.91 -1.58 -25.74
CA THR A 21 29.34 -2.28 -26.97
C THR A 21 28.94 -3.74 -27.04
N SER A 22 28.52 -4.34 -25.93
CA SER A 22 28.17 -5.75 -25.86
C SER A 22 26.83 -5.98 -25.14
N ARG A 23 26.18 -7.09 -25.46
CA ARG A 23 24.95 -7.51 -24.76
C ARG A 23 25.23 -7.83 -23.29
N GLU A 24 26.39 -8.40 -22.97
CA GLU A 24 26.77 -8.72 -21.59
C GLU A 24 26.85 -7.46 -20.72
N GLU A 25 27.50 -6.43 -21.23
CA GLU A 25 27.56 -5.11 -20.60
C GLU A 25 26.16 -4.52 -20.43
N LEU A 26 25.31 -4.58 -21.46
CA LEU A 26 23.94 -4.07 -21.40
C LEU A 26 23.08 -4.82 -20.34
N ILE A 27 23.18 -6.15 -20.28
CA ILE A 27 22.49 -6.96 -19.27
C ILE A 27 22.98 -6.58 -17.87
N TYR A 28 24.30 -6.44 -17.70
CA TYR A 28 24.88 -6.02 -16.42
C TYR A 28 24.35 -4.65 -15.99
N LEU A 29 24.32 -3.65 -16.88
CA LEU A 29 23.81 -2.31 -16.56
C LEU A 29 22.30 -2.34 -16.24
N LEU A 30 21.50 -3.12 -16.96
CA LEU A 30 20.08 -3.31 -16.63
C LEU A 30 19.87 -4.04 -15.28
N SER A 31 20.75 -4.98 -14.91
CA SER A 31 20.76 -5.56 -13.56
C SER A 31 21.10 -4.51 -12.51
N ARG A 32 22.11 -3.66 -12.74
CA ARG A 32 22.43 -2.53 -11.85
C ARG A 32 21.27 -1.54 -11.73
N ALA A 33 20.55 -1.27 -12.82
CA ALA A 33 19.33 -0.46 -12.81
C ALA A 33 18.25 -1.10 -11.94
N SER A 34 18.01 -2.41 -12.10
CA SER A 34 17.04 -3.14 -11.25
C SER A 34 17.37 -3.03 -9.75
N GLU A 35 18.65 -3.07 -9.38
CA GLU A 35 19.07 -2.87 -7.99
C GLU A 35 18.84 -1.44 -7.49
N LEU A 36 19.06 -0.45 -8.35
CA LEU A 36 18.83 0.96 -8.04
C LEU A 36 17.35 1.26 -7.83
N GLU A 37 16.49 0.97 -8.82
CA GLU A 37 15.03 1.20 -8.76
C GLU A 37 14.44 0.54 -7.51
N HIS A 38 14.82 -0.73 -7.26
CA HIS A 38 14.34 -1.45 -6.11
C HIS A 38 14.86 -0.88 -4.77
N GLY A 39 16.11 -0.42 -4.74
CA GLY A 39 16.71 0.23 -3.57
C GLY A 39 16.01 1.54 -3.23
N LEU A 40 15.78 2.40 -4.24
CA LEU A 40 15.06 3.67 -4.11
C LEU A 40 13.63 3.45 -3.61
N ALA A 41 12.90 2.49 -4.18
CA ALA A 41 11.56 2.12 -3.71
C ALA A 41 11.53 1.83 -2.20
N CYS A 42 12.50 1.05 -1.70
CA CYS A 42 12.60 0.70 -0.27
C CYS A 42 12.90 1.92 0.61
N VAL A 43 13.82 2.78 0.18
CA VAL A 43 14.20 4.03 0.88
C VAL A 43 12.99 4.97 0.98
N TYR A 44 12.23 5.11 -0.10
CA TYR A 44 11.08 6.01 -0.19
C TYR A 44 9.92 5.53 0.69
N LEU A 45 9.64 4.21 0.66
CA LEU A 45 8.65 3.60 1.56
C LEU A 45 9.03 3.75 3.03
N PHE A 46 10.31 3.57 3.38
CA PHE A 46 10.76 3.71 4.76
C PHE A 46 10.53 5.12 5.30
N ALA A 47 10.91 6.15 4.53
CA ALA A 47 10.63 7.53 4.87
C ALA A 47 9.11 7.77 5.02
N ALA A 48 8.29 7.22 4.12
CA ALA A 48 6.83 7.31 4.20
C ALA A 48 6.26 6.62 5.47
N TYR A 49 6.78 5.46 5.87
CA TYR A 49 6.34 4.75 7.08
C TYR A 49 6.73 5.46 8.38
N SER A 50 7.80 6.27 8.36
CA SER A 50 8.18 7.06 9.53
C SER A 50 7.23 8.22 9.82
N LEU A 51 6.44 8.69 8.84
CA LEU A 51 5.47 9.78 9.01
C LEU A 51 4.25 9.33 9.81
N LYS A 52 3.79 10.17 10.74
CA LYS A 52 2.55 9.98 11.50
C LYS A 52 1.32 9.99 10.59
N ASN A 53 0.29 9.25 10.98
CA ASN A 53 -0.95 9.06 10.23
C ASN A 53 -2.12 9.91 10.77
N ASP A 54 -2.12 10.19 12.07
CA ASP A 54 -3.27 10.81 12.73
C ASP A 54 -2.89 11.74 13.90
N VAL A 55 -3.80 12.65 14.23
CA VAL A 55 -3.68 13.55 15.39
C VAL A 55 -3.60 12.80 16.72
N SER A 56 -4.14 11.57 16.79
CA SER A 56 -4.05 10.72 17.98
C SER A 56 -2.63 10.32 18.35
N GLU A 57 -1.68 10.40 17.41
CA GLU A 57 -0.25 10.16 17.67
C GLU A 57 0.45 11.37 18.33
N GLY A 58 -0.25 12.51 18.45
CA GLY A 58 0.23 13.73 19.07
C GLY A 58 1.21 14.53 18.20
N GLY A 59 1.39 15.80 18.56
CA GLY A 59 2.35 16.71 17.90
C GLY A 59 1.89 17.29 16.55
N LEU A 60 0.61 17.12 16.19
CA LEU A 60 0.03 17.66 14.95
C LEU A 60 -1.38 18.20 15.19
N THR A 61 -1.72 19.31 14.54
CA THR A 61 -3.10 19.77 14.37
C THR A 61 -3.83 18.93 13.30
N PRO A 62 -5.18 18.96 13.22
CA PRO A 62 -5.92 18.27 12.17
C PRO A 62 -5.50 18.67 10.74
N ALA A 63 -5.18 19.96 10.53
CA ALA A 63 -4.70 20.46 9.24
C ALA A 63 -3.30 19.93 8.91
N GLN A 64 -2.38 19.95 9.88
CA GLN A 64 -1.04 19.38 9.72
C GLN A 64 -1.09 17.87 9.48
N ALA A 65 -1.96 17.12 10.17
CA ALA A 65 -2.12 15.69 9.96
C ALA A 65 -2.59 15.36 8.53
N GLU A 66 -3.50 16.16 7.95
CA GLU A 66 -3.89 15.98 6.55
C GLU A 66 -2.74 16.28 5.58
N MET A 67 -1.96 17.33 5.85
CA MET A 67 -0.77 17.65 5.07
C MET A 67 0.26 16.51 5.11
N VAL A 68 0.56 15.97 6.30
CA VAL A 68 1.49 14.85 6.47
C VAL A 68 0.98 13.58 5.78
N ARG A 69 -0.32 13.27 5.86
CA ARG A 69 -0.94 12.17 5.11
C ARG A 69 -0.80 12.37 3.60
N ARG A 70 -0.89 13.60 3.10
CA ARG A 70 -0.65 13.91 1.68
C ARG A 70 0.80 13.62 1.29
N TRP A 71 1.79 14.04 2.08
CA TRP A 71 3.20 13.73 1.83
C TRP A 71 3.45 12.23 1.82
N LYS A 72 2.95 11.52 2.84
CA LYS A 72 3.06 10.06 2.93
C LYS A 72 2.50 9.36 1.68
N ARG A 73 1.33 9.79 1.19
CA ARG A 73 0.75 9.26 -0.06
C ARG A 73 1.62 9.53 -1.28
N ARG A 74 2.18 10.73 -1.41
CA ARG A 74 3.06 11.10 -2.53
C ARG A 74 4.36 10.28 -2.50
N LEU A 75 5.03 10.19 -1.36
CA LEU A 75 6.24 9.36 -1.19
C LEU A 75 5.96 7.88 -1.52
N SER A 76 4.82 7.35 -1.06
CA SER A 76 4.42 5.97 -1.34
C SER A 76 4.05 5.76 -2.81
N SER A 77 3.50 6.78 -3.50
CA SER A 77 3.19 6.72 -4.93
C SER A 77 4.46 6.66 -5.76
N VAL A 78 5.44 7.52 -5.45
CA VAL A 78 6.74 7.50 -6.12
C VAL A 78 7.42 6.14 -5.94
N ALA A 79 7.40 5.57 -4.72
CA ALA A 79 7.91 4.21 -4.52
C ALA A 79 7.20 3.11 -5.35
N VAL A 80 5.91 3.28 -5.65
CA VAL A 80 5.15 2.38 -6.52
C VAL A 80 5.55 2.58 -7.98
N GLU A 81 5.87 3.80 -8.39
CA GLU A 81 6.41 4.13 -9.71
C GLU A 81 7.83 3.55 -9.89
N GLU A 82 8.68 3.53 -8.85
CA GLU A 82 9.96 2.78 -8.91
C GLU A 82 9.77 1.27 -9.16
N MET A 83 8.67 0.69 -8.69
CA MET A 83 8.33 -0.69 -9.00
C MET A 83 7.83 -0.86 -10.44
N LEU A 84 7.20 0.17 -11.03
CA LEU A 84 6.89 0.22 -12.46
C LEU A 84 8.20 0.28 -13.27
N HIS A 85 9.17 1.10 -12.86
CA HIS A 85 10.49 1.16 -13.48
C HIS A 85 11.19 -0.20 -13.44
N LEU A 86 11.18 -0.87 -12.29
CA LEU A 86 11.72 -2.22 -12.14
C LEU A 86 11.05 -3.24 -13.08
N ALA A 87 9.74 -3.17 -13.26
CA ALA A 87 9.02 -3.99 -14.23
C ALA A 87 9.41 -3.64 -15.67
N GLN A 88 9.60 -2.37 -15.99
CA GLN A 88 10.04 -1.91 -17.31
C GLN A 88 11.48 -2.33 -17.63
N VAL A 89 12.38 -2.27 -16.65
CA VAL A 89 13.76 -2.79 -16.75
C VAL A 89 13.73 -4.31 -16.95
N SER A 90 12.82 -5.01 -16.28
CA SER A 90 12.64 -6.46 -16.50
C SER A 90 12.13 -6.78 -17.92
N ASN A 91 11.27 -5.95 -18.51
CA ASN A 91 10.88 -6.07 -19.92
C ASN A 91 12.08 -5.86 -20.85
N MET A 92 12.92 -4.86 -20.59
CA MET A 92 14.16 -4.62 -21.35
C MET A 92 15.13 -5.81 -21.25
N LEU A 93 15.35 -6.35 -20.04
CA LEU A 93 16.14 -7.56 -19.82
C LEU A 93 15.57 -8.73 -20.63
N THR A 94 14.28 -8.99 -20.48
CA THR A 94 13.59 -10.08 -21.18
C THR A 94 13.77 -9.96 -22.69
N ALA A 95 13.54 -8.77 -23.26
CA ALA A 95 13.63 -8.51 -24.70
C ALA A 95 15.00 -8.85 -25.30
N ILE A 96 16.09 -8.65 -24.54
CA ILE A 96 17.46 -8.93 -24.98
C ILE A 96 17.97 -10.31 -24.54
N GLY A 97 17.12 -11.14 -23.92
CA GLY A 97 17.47 -12.48 -23.45
C GLY A 97 18.14 -12.53 -22.07
N GLY A 98 18.09 -11.44 -21.30
CA GLY A 98 18.42 -11.41 -19.88
C GLY A 98 17.28 -11.92 -19.00
N ALA A 99 17.58 -12.20 -17.73
CA ALA A 99 16.58 -12.59 -16.73
C ALA A 99 16.23 -11.40 -15.82
N PRO A 100 15.00 -11.31 -15.27
CA PRO A 100 14.66 -10.33 -14.23
C PRO A 100 15.61 -10.43 -13.04
N HIS A 101 16.00 -9.28 -12.46
CA HIS A 101 17.03 -9.21 -11.43
C HIS A 101 16.51 -8.55 -10.15
N PHE A 102 16.33 -9.35 -9.10
CA PHE A 102 15.86 -8.88 -7.78
C PHE A 102 16.93 -8.97 -6.70
N LYS A 103 18.15 -9.39 -7.03
CA LYS A 103 19.22 -9.56 -6.07
C LYS A 103 19.97 -8.23 -5.90
N ARG A 104 20.03 -7.71 -4.68
CA ARG A 104 20.86 -6.56 -4.29
C ARG A 104 21.51 -6.81 -2.93
N ALA A 105 22.48 -5.99 -2.54
CA ALA A 105 22.95 -5.95 -1.16
C ALA A 105 21.83 -5.52 -0.19
N ASN A 106 21.95 -5.88 1.09
CA ASN A 106 21.08 -5.33 2.11
C ASN A 106 21.39 -3.85 2.37
N LEU A 107 20.39 -3.08 2.77
CA LEU A 107 20.56 -1.67 3.15
C LEU A 107 21.18 -1.58 4.55
N PRO A 108 22.06 -0.60 4.83
CA PRO A 108 22.48 0.49 3.95
C PRO A 108 23.57 0.10 2.94
N MET A 109 23.44 0.56 1.70
CA MET A 109 24.51 0.47 0.69
C MET A 109 25.45 1.69 0.81
N PRO A 110 26.77 1.50 0.65
CA PRO A 110 27.75 2.57 0.79
C PRO A 110 27.66 3.60 -0.36
N ALA A 111 28.21 4.79 -0.15
CA ALA A 111 28.16 5.91 -1.11
C ALA A 111 28.86 5.64 -2.45
N ASN A 112 29.71 4.62 -2.50
CA ASN A 112 30.39 4.15 -3.70
C ASN A 112 29.65 3.00 -4.41
N ALA A 113 28.49 2.55 -3.91
CA ALA A 113 27.70 1.51 -4.56
C ALA A 113 27.10 1.99 -5.89
N PHE A 114 26.87 3.30 -6.01
CA PHE A 114 26.49 3.98 -7.23
C PHE A 114 27.28 5.30 -7.35
N PRO A 115 27.53 5.81 -8.56
CA PRO A 115 28.44 6.94 -8.80
C PRO A 115 27.84 8.32 -8.45
N PHE A 116 26.68 8.36 -7.78
CA PHE A 116 26.08 9.61 -7.28
C PHE A 116 26.78 10.15 -6.02
N GLY A 117 27.56 9.32 -5.32
CA GLY A 117 28.29 9.70 -4.10
C GLY A 117 27.42 9.81 -2.84
N ILE A 118 26.21 9.24 -2.87
CA ILE A 118 25.24 9.26 -1.77
C ILE A 118 24.91 7.82 -1.39
N ARG A 119 24.90 7.50 -0.08
CA ARG A 119 24.54 6.17 0.44
C ARG A 119 23.08 5.87 0.12
N LEU A 120 22.68 4.61 -0.05
CA LEU A 120 21.27 4.23 0.03
C LEU A 120 21.03 3.68 1.43
N SER A 121 20.27 4.39 2.25
CA SER A 121 20.02 4.00 3.65
C SER A 121 18.57 4.23 4.05
N LEU A 122 18.09 3.43 4.98
CA LEU A 122 16.74 3.52 5.53
C LEU A 122 16.76 4.54 6.68
N GLU A 123 16.39 5.78 6.38
CA GLU A 123 16.34 6.87 7.37
C GLU A 123 14.92 7.38 7.55
N PRO A 124 14.52 7.75 8.79
CA PRO A 124 13.23 8.41 9.00
C PRO A 124 13.16 9.72 8.22
N PHE A 125 11.95 10.17 7.90
CA PHE A 125 11.72 11.43 7.22
C PHE A 125 12.32 12.58 8.03
N SER A 126 13.06 13.46 7.37
CA SER A 126 13.65 14.67 7.92
C SER A 126 13.95 15.64 6.79
N GLN A 127 14.44 16.85 7.12
CA GLN A 127 14.92 17.80 6.11
C GLN A 127 16.06 17.19 5.27
N GLU A 128 17.04 16.58 5.95
CA GLU A 128 18.19 15.95 5.33
C GLU A 128 17.77 14.78 4.44
N MET A 129 16.80 13.97 4.90
CA MET A 129 16.33 12.83 4.15
C MET A 129 15.57 13.25 2.88
N ILE A 130 14.68 14.24 2.95
CA ILE A 130 13.97 14.72 1.74
C ILE A 130 14.92 15.43 0.77
N GLU A 131 15.97 16.10 1.25
CA GLU A 131 17.05 16.64 0.39
C GLU A 131 17.84 15.53 -0.31
N ARG A 132 18.10 14.40 0.36
CA ARG A 132 18.68 13.21 -0.28
C ARG A 132 17.78 12.66 -1.38
N LEU A 133 16.47 12.59 -1.15
CA LEU A 133 15.51 12.15 -2.17
C LEU A 133 15.53 13.06 -3.41
N VAL A 134 15.53 14.37 -3.19
CA VAL A 134 15.71 15.35 -4.28
C VAL A 134 17.01 15.08 -5.04
N CYS A 135 18.11 14.77 -4.34
CA CYS A 135 19.41 14.51 -4.96
C CYS A 135 19.50 13.20 -5.76
N TYR A 136 18.73 12.16 -5.39
CA TYR A 136 18.67 10.93 -6.20
C TYR A 136 18.00 11.21 -7.56
N GLU A 137 16.92 11.99 -7.55
CA GLU A 137 16.13 12.32 -8.74
C GLU A 137 16.58 13.59 -9.45
N MET A 138 17.77 14.12 -9.14
CA MET A 138 18.24 15.35 -9.76
C MET A 138 18.39 15.20 -11.28
N PRO A 139 17.81 16.10 -12.08
CA PRO A 139 17.90 16.01 -13.54
C PRO A 139 19.29 16.27 -14.08
N GLU A 140 19.51 15.80 -15.31
CA GLU A 140 20.70 16.11 -16.09
C GLU A 140 20.96 17.63 -16.24
N ALA A 141 22.24 17.97 -16.37
CA ALA A 141 22.67 19.34 -16.63
C ALA A 141 22.00 19.89 -17.90
N GLY A 142 21.45 21.10 -17.82
CA GLY A 142 20.73 21.77 -18.90
C GLY A 142 19.21 21.56 -18.90
N VAL A 143 18.65 20.73 -18.01
CA VAL A 143 17.18 20.63 -17.82
C VAL A 143 16.66 21.79 -16.98
N LEU A 144 17.40 22.15 -15.92
CA LEU A 144 17.03 23.25 -15.02
C LEU A 144 17.57 24.59 -15.53
N THR A 145 16.95 25.68 -15.11
CA THR A 145 17.52 27.03 -15.36
C THR A 145 18.85 27.19 -14.63
N SER A 146 19.75 28.04 -15.14
CA SER A 146 21.06 28.26 -14.52
C SER A 146 21.01 28.77 -13.07
N GLU A 147 19.90 29.38 -12.64
CA GLU A 147 19.68 29.77 -11.24
C GLU A 147 19.31 28.56 -10.38
N GLN A 148 18.36 27.74 -10.85
CA GLN A 148 17.98 26.49 -10.20
C GLN A 148 19.18 25.53 -10.09
N GLU A 149 19.94 25.35 -11.18
CA GLU A 149 21.14 24.49 -11.19
C GLU A 149 22.11 24.84 -10.07
N LYS A 150 22.35 26.13 -9.81
CA LYS A 150 23.22 26.57 -8.70
C LYS A 150 22.68 26.16 -7.34
N VAL A 151 21.38 26.30 -7.13
CA VAL A 151 20.71 25.95 -5.86
C VAL A 151 20.82 24.45 -5.61
N TYR A 152 20.41 23.61 -6.56
CA TYR A 152 20.40 22.17 -6.39
C TYR A 152 21.81 21.57 -6.40
N SER A 153 22.74 22.11 -7.18
CA SER A 153 24.16 21.69 -7.13
C SER A 153 24.78 21.97 -5.77
N ALA A 154 24.48 23.12 -5.16
CA ALA A 154 24.93 23.43 -3.81
C ALA A 154 24.29 22.50 -2.76
N MET A 155 23.01 22.14 -2.92
CA MET A 155 22.35 21.14 -2.08
C MET A 155 23.03 19.77 -2.19
N ARG A 156 23.23 19.27 -3.42
CA ARG A 156 23.91 18.00 -3.67
C ARG A 156 25.31 17.95 -3.08
N ALA A 157 26.07 19.04 -3.19
CA ALA A 157 27.40 19.13 -2.59
C ALA A 157 27.36 18.99 -1.05
N ARG A 158 26.41 19.65 -0.38
CA ARG A 158 26.22 19.52 1.07
C ARG A 158 25.81 18.11 1.47
N VAL A 159 24.90 17.49 0.71
CA VAL A 159 24.45 16.11 0.96
C VAL A 159 25.61 15.12 0.85
N ILE A 160 26.42 15.21 -0.22
CA ILE A 160 27.59 14.35 -0.41
C ILE A 160 28.61 14.54 0.72
N GLU A 161 28.88 15.79 1.12
CA GLU A 161 29.79 16.11 2.23
C GLU A 161 29.30 15.51 3.56
N ALA A 162 28.01 15.64 3.86
CA ALA A 162 27.40 15.11 5.08
C ALA A 162 27.48 13.58 5.18
N GLU A 163 27.43 12.87 4.05
CA GLU A 163 27.52 11.41 3.97
C GLU A 163 28.96 10.87 4.06
N GLY A 164 29.96 11.75 4.25
CA GLY A 164 31.37 11.39 4.29
C GLY A 164 31.97 11.10 2.92
N GLY A 165 31.29 11.51 1.85
CA GLY A 165 31.82 11.49 0.49
C GLY A 165 32.88 12.58 0.32
N GLY A 166 34.11 12.20 -0.05
CA GLY A 166 35.06 13.17 -0.59
C GLY A 166 34.57 13.71 -1.95
N PRO A 167 35.06 14.87 -2.41
CA PRO A 167 34.71 15.38 -3.73
C PRO A 167 34.95 14.30 -4.78
N VAL A 168 33.88 13.86 -5.44
CA VAL A 168 33.98 13.01 -6.62
C VAL A 168 34.66 13.88 -7.67
N ASP A 169 35.89 13.55 -8.05
CA ASP A 169 36.60 14.29 -9.09
C ASP A 169 35.98 13.93 -10.45
N LEU A 170 34.87 14.61 -10.78
CA LEU A 170 34.08 14.38 -11.99
C LEU A 170 34.86 14.64 -13.30
N LYS A 171 36.09 15.14 -13.23
CA LYS A 171 36.97 15.36 -14.41
C LYS A 171 37.84 14.17 -14.76
N ALA A 172 37.93 13.16 -13.90
CA ALA A 172 38.58 11.91 -14.20
C ALA A 172 37.54 10.81 -14.01
N GLY A 173 37.19 10.07 -15.08
CA GLY A 173 36.33 8.88 -15.03
C GLY A 173 36.96 7.73 -14.24
N GLY A 174 37.30 7.98 -12.97
CA GLY A 174 37.92 7.04 -12.06
C GLY A 174 37.09 6.95 -10.80
N ALA A 175 36.82 5.71 -10.39
CA ALA A 175 36.13 5.37 -9.15
C ALA A 175 36.57 6.23 -7.95
N PRO A 176 35.67 6.49 -6.99
CA PRO A 176 35.98 7.31 -5.81
C PRO A 176 37.24 6.79 -5.10
N ARG A 177 38.18 7.70 -4.80
CA ARG A 177 39.37 7.35 -4.00
C ARG A 177 38.91 6.95 -2.61
N SER A 178 39.10 5.67 -2.28
CA SER A 178 38.99 5.15 -0.92
C SER A 178 39.91 5.92 0.01
N LEU A 179 39.34 6.76 0.88
CA LEU A 179 40.03 7.28 2.07
C LEU A 179 39.88 6.24 3.19
N GLY A 180 40.71 5.20 3.13
CA GLY A 180 40.80 4.19 4.17
C GLY A 180 42.14 3.48 4.07
N THR A 181 43.05 3.78 5.00
CA THR A 181 44.32 3.07 5.17
C THR A 181 44.04 1.64 5.66
N GLY A 182 43.77 0.73 4.73
CA GLY A 182 43.58 -0.69 5.00
C GLY A 182 43.30 -1.41 3.69
N ARG A 183 44.17 -2.36 3.31
CA ARG A 183 43.99 -3.24 2.15
C ARG A 183 42.64 -4.00 2.25
N ARG A 184 41.56 -3.42 1.74
CA ARG A 184 40.39 -4.15 1.23
C ARG A 184 40.45 -4.04 -0.28
N ALA A 185 40.47 -5.17 -0.97
CA ALA A 185 40.54 -5.24 -2.42
C ALA A 185 39.45 -4.34 -3.03
N ALA A 186 39.84 -3.43 -3.91
CA ALA A 186 38.90 -2.67 -4.71
C ALA A 186 38.04 -3.67 -5.48
N ILE A 187 36.73 -3.72 -5.18
CA ILE A 187 35.78 -4.46 -5.99
C ILE A 187 35.86 -3.81 -7.38
N THR A 188 36.45 -4.54 -8.33
CA THR A 188 36.59 -4.07 -9.70
C THR A 188 35.28 -4.43 -10.38
N GLU A 189 34.43 -3.43 -10.61
CA GLU A 189 33.22 -3.64 -11.40
C GLU A 189 33.62 -4.21 -12.78
N PRO A 190 32.88 -5.18 -13.32
CA PRO A 190 33.24 -5.84 -14.57
C PRO A 190 33.17 -4.89 -15.78
N PHE A 191 32.39 -3.80 -15.67
CA PHE A 191 32.21 -2.78 -16.70
C PHE A 191 32.30 -1.37 -16.08
N GLU A 192 32.56 -0.38 -16.92
CA GLU A 192 32.72 1.02 -16.52
C GLU A 192 31.37 1.65 -16.09
N ILE A 193 31.39 2.38 -14.97
CA ILE A 193 30.24 3.09 -14.40
C ILE A 193 30.61 4.58 -14.33
N ASP A 194 30.17 5.36 -15.32
CA ASP A 194 30.63 6.71 -15.65
C ASP A 194 29.48 7.74 -15.79
N PHE A 195 28.46 7.62 -14.92
CA PHE A 195 27.30 8.53 -14.87
C PHE A 195 27.20 9.29 -13.54
N ARG A 196 26.49 10.40 -13.52
CA ARG A 196 26.32 11.30 -12.36
C ARG A 196 24.88 11.43 -11.87
N THR A 197 23.91 11.16 -12.74
CA THR A 197 22.47 11.17 -12.46
C THR A 197 21.85 9.86 -12.95
N VAL A 198 20.60 9.61 -12.55
CA VAL A 198 19.83 8.45 -13.01
C VAL A 198 19.57 8.56 -14.52
N GLY A 199 19.27 9.76 -15.04
CA GLY A 199 19.17 10.01 -16.48
C GLY A 199 20.43 9.64 -17.26
N GLU A 200 21.62 10.06 -16.80
CA GLU A 200 22.88 9.74 -17.47
C GLU A 200 23.10 8.21 -17.51
N PHE A 201 22.69 7.51 -16.45
CA PHE A 201 22.78 6.05 -16.39
C PHE A 201 21.89 5.38 -17.44
N TYR A 202 20.63 5.79 -17.53
CA TYR A 202 19.70 5.25 -18.53
C TYR A 202 20.08 5.61 -19.96
N HIS A 203 20.68 6.78 -20.19
CA HIS A 203 21.24 7.11 -21.49
C HIS A 203 22.47 6.28 -21.85
N LYS A 204 23.30 5.87 -20.88
CA LYS A 204 24.35 4.85 -21.12
C LYS A 204 23.71 3.54 -21.60
N ILE A 205 22.67 3.05 -20.92
CA ILE A 205 21.90 1.86 -21.33
C ILE A 205 21.33 2.03 -22.75
N GLU A 206 20.77 3.19 -23.07
CA GLU A 206 20.23 3.53 -24.39
C GLU A 206 21.30 3.36 -25.50
N THR A 207 22.57 3.72 -25.23
CA THR A 207 23.64 3.53 -26.22
C THR A 207 23.81 2.08 -26.66
N GLY A 208 23.54 1.11 -25.76
CA GLY A 208 23.59 -0.32 -26.07
C GLY A 208 22.49 -0.72 -27.04
N PHE A 209 21.26 -0.28 -26.80
CA PHE A 209 20.12 -0.49 -27.70
C PHE A 209 20.33 0.15 -29.08
N MET A 210 21.01 1.30 -29.12
CA MET A 210 21.32 2.00 -30.36
C MET A 210 22.44 1.36 -31.19
N ARG A 211 23.49 0.84 -30.53
CA ARG A 211 24.73 0.39 -31.22
C ARG A 211 24.74 -1.09 -31.56
N ILE A 212 24.18 -1.95 -30.72
CA ILE A 212 24.15 -3.39 -30.99
C ILE A 212 23.18 -3.64 -32.16
N PRO A 213 23.55 -4.43 -33.19
CA PRO A 213 22.66 -4.72 -34.31
C PRO A 213 21.35 -5.35 -33.86
N GLU A 214 20.22 -4.79 -34.31
CA GLU A 214 18.88 -5.11 -33.83
C GLU A 214 18.54 -6.61 -33.96
N HIS A 215 18.88 -7.22 -35.10
CA HIS A 215 18.69 -8.66 -35.36
C HIS A 215 19.51 -9.57 -34.45
N GLN A 216 20.53 -9.04 -33.76
CA GLN A 216 21.29 -9.75 -32.75
C GLN A 216 20.79 -9.42 -31.36
N LEU A 217 20.29 -8.21 -31.11
CA LEU A 217 19.95 -7.75 -29.77
C LEU A 217 18.66 -8.38 -29.23
N PHE A 218 17.58 -8.32 -30.01
CA PHE A 218 16.24 -8.73 -29.57
C PHE A 218 16.02 -10.23 -29.80
N ILE A 219 16.46 -11.03 -28.83
CA ILE A 219 16.39 -12.50 -28.86
C ILE A 219 15.37 -13.07 -27.86
N GLY A 220 14.76 -12.21 -27.07
CA GLY A 220 13.82 -12.58 -26.02
C GLY A 220 12.41 -12.91 -26.49
N PRO A 221 11.66 -13.73 -25.74
CA PRO A 221 10.23 -13.96 -25.99
C PRO A 221 9.41 -12.70 -25.70
N ARG A 222 8.57 -12.28 -26.66
CA ARG A 222 7.71 -11.08 -26.55
C ARG A 222 6.55 -11.28 -25.57
N ASP A 223 6.02 -12.50 -25.53
CA ASP A 223 4.92 -12.95 -24.68
C ASP A 223 5.31 -13.07 -23.21
N ALA A 224 6.60 -13.17 -22.88
CA ALA A 224 7.09 -13.18 -21.51
C ALA A 224 7.18 -11.78 -20.86
N GLN A 225 6.96 -10.70 -21.63
CA GLN A 225 7.00 -9.34 -21.10
C GLN A 225 5.72 -8.99 -20.34
N VAL A 226 5.87 -8.23 -19.27
CA VAL A 226 4.75 -7.76 -18.45
C VAL A 226 4.08 -6.57 -19.12
N ASN A 227 2.77 -6.49 -18.94
CA ASN A 227 1.94 -5.42 -19.49
C ASN A 227 0.82 -5.02 -18.50
N ALA A 228 0.10 -3.95 -18.84
CA ALA A 228 -0.94 -3.34 -18.01
C ALA A 228 -2.11 -4.27 -17.65
N ARG A 229 -2.31 -5.39 -18.38
CA ARG A 229 -3.33 -6.39 -18.01
C ARG A 229 -3.07 -6.99 -16.63
N TYR A 230 -1.81 -7.19 -16.29
CA TYR A 230 -1.41 -7.89 -15.08
C TYR A 230 -0.98 -6.93 -13.98
N VAL A 231 -0.36 -5.81 -14.34
CA VAL A 231 0.27 -4.87 -13.40
C VAL A 231 -0.16 -3.45 -13.77
N ASP A 232 -0.97 -2.84 -12.92
CA ASP A 232 -1.40 -1.44 -13.02
C ASP A 232 -0.77 -0.65 -11.86
N LEU A 233 0.47 -0.18 -12.09
CA LEU A 233 1.28 0.60 -11.14
C LEU A 233 1.34 2.06 -11.60
N SER A 234 0.18 2.71 -11.76
CA SER A 234 0.04 4.15 -12.06
C SER A 234 0.61 4.65 -13.41
N GLY A 235 0.98 3.76 -14.33
CA GLY A 235 1.46 4.11 -15.67
C GLY A 235 1.34 2.97 -16.69
N GLU A 236 1.57 3.26 -17.96
CA GLU A 236 1.54 2.28 -19.05
C GLU A 236 2.94 1.69 -19.30
N LEU A 237 3.10 0.38 -19.06
CA LEU A 237 4.31 -0.35 -19.43
C LEU A 237 4.48 -0.40 -20.95
N VAL A 238 5.69 -0.15 -21.43
CA VAL A 238 6.08 -0.25 -22.83
C VAL A 238 6.56 -1.66 -23.12
N ALA A 239 5.92 -2.35 -24.07
CA ALA A 239 6.44 -3.61 -24.60
C ALA A 239 7.66 -3.35 -25.48
N VAL A 240 8.81 -3.92 -25.12
CA VAL A 240 10.11 -3.71 -25.76
C VAL A 240 10.32 -4.77 -26.84
N VAL A 241 10.00 -4.43 -28.09
CA VAL A 241 10.01 -5.37 -29.23
C VAL A 241 11.00 -5.01 -30.33
N ASP A 242 11.54 -3.79 -30.26
CA ASP A 242 12.49 -3.19 -31.19
C ASP A 242 13.25 -2.04 -30.49
N ARG A 243 14.16 -1.40 -31.23
CA ARG A 243 14.94 -0.27 -30.71
C ARG A 243 14.07 0.94 -30.32
N ALA A 244 13.02 1.22 -31.09
CA ALA A 244 12.19 2.40 -30.85
C ALA A 244 11.42 2.26 -29.52
N SER A 245 10.84 1.09 -29.28
CA SER A 245 10.17 0.75 -28.02
C SER A 245 11.13 0.69 -26.83
N ALA A 246 12.37 0.22 -27.02
CA ALA A 246 13.40 0.27 -25.97
C ALA A 246 13.75 1.72 -25.57
N CYS A 247 13.97 2.61 -26.55
CA CYS A 247 14.19 4.03 -26.29
C CYS A 247 12.98 4.68 -25.59
N SER A 248 11.75 4.35 -26.01
CA SER A 248 10.53 4.86 -25.38
C SER A 248 10.38 4.39 -23.94
N ALA A 249 10.74 3.14 -23.64
CA ALA A 249 10.75 2.61 -22.28
C ALA A 249 11.74 3.37 -21.37
N ILE A 250 12.93 3.68 -21.90
CA ILE A 250 13.95 4.46 -21.19
C ILE A 250 13.47 5.90 -20.96
N GLU A 251 12.92 6.54 -21.99
CA GLU A 251 12.39 7.90 -21.91
C GLU A 251 11.27 8.00 -20.86
N MET A 252 10.38 7.01 -20.78
CA MET A 252 9.35 6.95 -19.74
C MET A 252 9.93 6.96 -18.32
N ILE A 253 10.98 6.17 -18.05
CA ILE A 253 11.62 6.14 -16.72
C ILE A 253 12.24 7.50 -16.40
N ILE A 254 12.94 8.12 -17.36
CA ILE A 254 13.58 9.42 -17.18
C ILE A 254 12.56 10.54 -16.96
N GLU A 255 11.46 10.56 -17.73
CA GLU A 255 10.39 11.56 -17.58
C GLU A 255 9.67 11.45 -16.24
N GLN A 256 9.46 10.24 -15.73
CA GLN A 256 8.84 10.02 -14.42
C GLN A 256 9.79 10.40 -13.27
N GLY A 257 11.08 10.07 -13.37
CA GLY A 257 12.06 10.41 -12.33
C GLY A 257 12.41 11.89 -12.28
N GLU A 258 13.04 12.40 -13.34
CA GLU A 258 13.82 13.64 -13.25
C GLU A 258 13.35 14.78 -14.17
N ALA A 259 12.70 14.47 -15.30
CA ALA A 259 12.41 15.44 -16.35
C ALA A 259 10.92 15.80 -16.41
N PRO A 260 10.44 16.83 -15.69
CA PRO A 260 9.04 17.21 -15.72
C PRO A 260 8.62 17.58 -17.14
N SER A 261 7.65 16.84 -17.67
CA SER A 261 7.09 17.03 -19.00
C SER A 261 5.62 17.44 -18.91
N ALA A 262 5.01 17.83 -20.03
CA ALA A 262 3.56 18.05 -20.05
C ALA A 262 2.77 16.78 -19.71
N ALA A 263 3.35 15.60 -19.94
CA ALA A 263 2.78 14.30 -19.60
C ALA A 263 3.04 13.92 -18.13
N HIS A 264 4.20 14.30 -17.59
CA HIS A 264 4.62 14.02 -16.22
C HIS A 264 4.95 15.30 -15.44
N PRO A 265 3.95 16.14 -15.11
CA PRO A 265 4.18 17.36 -14.33
C PRO A 265 4.59 17.07 -12.88
N ASP A 266 4.27 15.88 -12.38
CA ASP A 266 4.59 15.37 -11.05
C ASP A 266 5.78 14.39 -11.07
N ALA A 267 6.81 14.66 -11.89
CA ALA A 267 8.06 13.89 -11.85
C ALA A 267 8.62 13.81 -10.42
N HIS A 268 9.31 12.73 -10.08
CA HIS A 268 9.75 12.42 -8.71
C HIS A 268 10.56 13.55 -8.08
N PHE A 269 11.49 14.13 -8.85
CA PHE A 269 12.22 15.34 -8.47
C PHE A 269 11.29 16.47 -7.98
N VAL A 270 10.25 16.77 -8.76
CA VAL A 270 9.27 17.83 -8.45
C VAL A 270 8.45 17.45 -7.23
N VAL A 271 8.07 16.18 -7.09
CA VAL A 271 7.33 15.68 -5.93
C VAL A 271 8.13 15.87 -4.65
N PHE A 272 9.38 15.39 -4.63
CA PHE A 272 10.25 15.49 -3.47
C PHE A 272 10.59 16.95 -3.14
N ASP A 273 10.88 17.78 -4.14
CA ASP A 273 11.19 19.19 -3.91
C ASP A 273 9.97 19.96 -3.39
N THR A 274 8.77 19.64 -3.88
CA THR A 274 7.53 20.21 -3.35
C THR A 274 7.35 19.84 -1.88
N ILE A 275 7.53 18.57 -1.52
CA ILE A 275 7.41 18.11 -0.13
C ILE A 275 8.47 18.81 0.75
N ARG A 276 9.72 18.92 0.26
CA ARG A 276 10.80 19.62 0.95
C ARG A 276 10.40 21.07 1.25
N MET A 277 9.91 21.80 0.25
CA MET A 277 9.49 23.19 0.41
C MET A 277 8.30 23.34 1.36
N GLU A 278 7.28 22.47 1.24
CA GLU A 278 6.13 22.47 2.14
C GLU A 278 6.54 22.17 3.58
N TYR A 279 7.45 21.21 3.79
CA TYR A 279 7.98 20.85 5.10
C TYR A 279 8.75 22.01 5.75
N SER A 280 9.72 22.60 5.04
CA SER A 280 10.47 23.74 5.58
C SER A 280 9.55 24.92 5.89
N ARG A 281 8.56 25.20 5.04
CA ARG A 281 7.61 26.29 5.25
C ARG A 281 6.69 26.06 6.45
N GLU A 282 6.17 24.84 6.62
CA GLU A 282 5.34 24.53 7.78
C GLU A 282 6.15 24.57 9.07
N LEU A 283 7.41 24.11 9.04
CA LEU A 283 8.31 24.19 10.19
C LEU A 283 8.46 25.64 10.68
N GLU A 284 8.70 26.58 9.77
CA GLU A 284 8.76 28.02 10.07
C GLU A 284 7.41 28.57 10.53
N SER A 285 6.31 28.19 9.85
CA SER A 285 4.96 28.67 10.15
C SER A 285 4.46 28.21 11.52
N ALA A 286 4.66 26.94 11.86
CA ALA A 286 4.28 26.37 13.14
C ALA A 286 5.07 27.02 14.27
N GLN A 287 6.37 27.23 14.08
CA GLN A 287 7.21 27.98 15.03
C GLN A 287 6.70 29.41 15.24
N ALA A 288 6.34 30.12 14.17
CA ALA A 288 5.79 31.47 14.26
C ALA A 288 4.42 31.52 14.96
N ARG A 289 3.61 30.47 14.83
CA ARG A 289 2.30 30.31 15.48
C ARG A 289 2.39 29.73 16.90
N SER A 290 3.57 29.34 17.37
CA SER A 290 3.76 28.56 18.60
C SER A 290 2.94 27.26 18.63
N GLU A 291 2.77 26.63 17.46
CA GLU A 291 2.07 25.35 17.33
C GLU A 291 3.06 24.19 17.31
N ALA A 292 2.67 23.05 17.87
CA ALA A 292 3.47 21.83 17.78
C ALA A 292 3.47 21.34 16.32
N PHE A 293 4.65 20.98 15.81
CA PHE A 293 4.81 20.34 14.51
C PHE A 293 5.88 19.25 14.62
N ASP A 294 5.42 18.05 14.94
CA ASP A 294 6.24 16.83 15.04
C ASP A 294 5.61 15.74 14.15
N PRO A 295 5.91 15.75 12.84
CA PRO A 295 5.23 14.88 11.88
C PRO A 295 5.81 13.46 11.80
N VAL A 296 6.90 13.17 12.50
CA VAL A 296 7.70 11.95 12.31
C VAL A 296 7.69 11.12 13.59
N ARG A 297 7.57 9.81 13.46
CA ARG A 297 7.75 8.85 14.57
C ARG A 297 9.25 8.76 14.91
N PRO A 298 9.62 8.41 16.16
CA PRO A 298 11.02 8.31 16.60
C PRO A 298 11.72 7.03 16.09
N VAL A 299 11.58 6.73 14.80
CA VAL A 299 12.08 5.52 14.14
C VAL A 299 13.60 5.55 14.04
N VAL A 300 14.28 4.44 14.35
CA VAL A 300 15.73 4.29 14.18
C VAL A 300 16.11 4.11 12.71
N SER A 301 17.34 4.47 12.36
CA SER A 301 17.89 4.24 11.03
C SER A 301 18.31 2.78 10.83
N ASN A 302 18.14 2.28 9.61
CA ASN A 302 18.58 0.96 9.14
C ASN A 302 18.22 -0.19 10.12
N PRO A 303 16.94 -0.33 10.50
CA PRO A 303 16.51 -1.37 11.42
C PRO A 303 16.69 -2.76 10.80
N MET A 304 17.17 -3.72 11.57
CA MET A 304 17.40 -5.08 11.11
C MET A 304 17.01 -6.10 12.18
N THR A 305 16.50 -7.26 11.75
CA THR A 305 16.24 -8.40 12.63
C THR A 305 17.46 -9.30 12.80
N ARG A 306 18.45 -9.20 11.90
CA ARG A 306 19.66 -10.03 11.87
C ARG A 306 20.83 -9.21 11.35
N PHE A 307 22.03 -9.49 11.85
CA PHE A 307 23.26 -8.96 11.25
C PHE A 307 23.64 -9.77 10.02
N HIS A 308 23.96 -9.06 8.93
CA HIS A 308 24.60 -9.64 7.76
C HIS A 308 25.99 -9.02 7.58
N GLU A 309 26.93 -9.73 6.95
CA GLU A 309 28.31 -9.24 6.75
C GLU A 309 28.36 -7.98 5.89
N ASP A 310 27.36 -7.77 5.04
CA ASP A 310 27.19 -6.60 4.16
C ASP A 310 26.46 -5.42 4.83
N THR A 311 25.89 -5.57 6.03
CA THR A 311 25.08 -4.54 6.72
C THR A 311 25.83 -3.87 7.86
N SER A 312 26.99 -3.27 7.60
CA SER A 312 27.70 -2.49 8.63
C SER A 312 26.95 -1.19 8.95
N GLY A 313 26.63 -0.96 10.23
CA GLY A 313 26.08 0.32 10.72
C GLY A 313 24.56 0.42 10.82
N GLY A 314 23.82 -0.70 10.74
CA GLY A 314 22.39 -0.67 11.06
C GLY A 314 22.05 -0.94 12.53
N THR A 315 20.77 -0.81 12.86
CA THR A 315 20.24 -0.92 14.23
C THR A 315 19.50 -2.23 14.42
N VAL A 316 19.97 -3.10 15.32
CA VAL A 316 19.29 -4.37 15.60
C VAL A 316 18.05 -4.15 16.45
N ILE A 317 16.94 -4.77 16.01
CA ILE A 317 15.72 -4.85 16.79
C ILE A 317 15.91 -5.92 17.87
N THR A 318 15.94 -5.51 19.14
CA THR A 318 16.15 -6.40 20.29
C THR A 318 14.88 -6.63 21.12
N ASP A 319 13.84 -5.81 20.94
CA ASP A 319 12.53 -6.10 21.52
C ASP A 319 11.95 -7.38 20.92
N PRO A 320 11.60 -8.40 21.73
CA PRO A 320 11.20 -9.71 21.20
C PRO A 320 9.96 -9.67 20.30
N LEU A 321 8.93 -8.90 20.67
CA LEU A 321 7.69 -8.83 19.90
C LEU A 321 7.92 -8.08 18.58
N THR A 322 8.66 -6.98 18.63
CA THR A 322 9.02 -6.19 17.44
C THR A 322 9.91 -6.99 16.50
N HIS A 323 10.81 -7.82 17.03
CA HIS A 323 11.63 -8.73 16.25
C HIS A 323 10.77 -9.76 15.50
N GLU A 324 9.82 -10.41 16.19
CA GLU A 324 8.91 -11.37 15.55
C GLU A 324 8.06 -10.73 14.43
N VAL A 325 7.58 -9.48 14.63
CA VAL A 325 6.86 -8.72 13.59
C VAL A 325 7.80 -8.33 12.44
N GLY A 326 9.05 -7.96 12.73
CA GLY A 326 10.07 -7.65 11.72
C GLY A 326 10.41 -8.87 10.86
N GLU A 327 10.48 -10.05 11.47
CA GLU A 327 10.69 -11.31 10.75
C GLU A 327 9.48 -11.64 9.85
N LEU A 328 8.25 -11.43 10.34
CA LEU A 328 7.06 -11.58 9.51
C LEU A 328 7.09 -10.62 8.31
N PHE A 329 7.51 -9.36 8.49
CA PHE A 329 7.69 -8.40 7.40
C PHE A 329 8.70 -8.93 6.37
N ASN A 330 9.93 -9.27 6.80
CA ASN A 330 10.99 -9.72 5.90
C ASN A 330 10.62 -11.01 5.15
N ILE A 331 9.99 -11.99 5.82
CA ILE A 331 9.57 -13.23 5.14
C ILE A 331 8.41 -12.97 4.16
N SER A 332 7.50 -12.04 4.48
CA SER A 332 6.44 -11.62 3.57
C SER A 332 7.03 -10.92 2.34
N TYR A 333 8.07 -10.12 2.55
CA TYR A 333 8.78 -9.40 1.51
C TYR A 333 9.54 -10.35 0.59
N ASP A 334 10.33 -11.28 1.15
CA ASP A 334 10.99 -12.36 0.40
C ASP A 334 9.98 -13.16 -0.43
N THR A 335 8.83 -13.50 0.15
CA THR A 335 7.77 -14.27 -0.52
C THR A 335 7.16 -13.48 -1.69
N MET A 336 6.88 -12.19 -1.49
CA MET A 336 6.39 -11.30 -2.53
C MET A 336 7.40 -11.18 -3.68
N LEU A 337 8.67 -10.93 -3.39
CA LEU A 337 9.72 -10.82 -4.40
C LEU A 337 9.92 -12.13 -5.18
N LEU A 338 9.82 -13.27 -4.51
CA LEU A 338 9.90 -14.58 -5.15
C LEU A 338 8.72 -14.83 -6.11
N MET A 339 7.49 -14.47 -5.70
CA MET A 339 6.30 -14.55 -6.54
C MET A 339 6.40 -13.58 -7.73
N LEU A 340 6.92 -12.37 -7.50
CA LEU A 340 7.17 -11.37 -8.55
C LEU A 340 8.23 -11.84 -9.54
N LEU A 341 9.33 -12.43 -9.07
CA LEU A 341 10.37 -13.01 -9.91
C LEU A 341 9.81 -14.13 -10.79
N ARG A 342 8.96 -15.02 -10.25
CA ARG A 342 8.30 -16.05 -11.05
C ARG A 342 7.32 -15.44 -12.06
N PHE A 343 6.59 -14.40 -11.68
CA PHE A 343 5.69 -13.69 -12.58
C PHE A 343 6.46 -13.03 -13.74
N LEU A 344 7.61 -12.43 -13.50
CA LEU A 344 8.43 -11.78 -14.53
C LEU A 344 9.24 -12.76 -15.37
N ALA A 345 9.51 -13.96 -14.87
CA ALA A 345 10.24 -15.02 -15.57
C ALA A 345 9.35 -16.23 -15.93
N HIS A 346 8.06 -15.97 -16.16
CA HIS A 346 7.08 -17.02 -16.45
C HIS A 346 7.34 -17.66 -17.81
N THR A 347 6.97 -18.93 -17.93
CA THR A 347 7.18 -19.72 -19.16
C THR A 347 6.05 -20.69 -19.43
N GLU A 348 5.40 -21.20 -18.38
CA GLU A 348 4.40 -22.28 -18.46
C GLU A 348 3.03 -21.85 -17.90
N GLU A 349 2.95 -20.66 -17.30
CA GLU A 349 1.74 -20.09 -16.72
C GLU A 349 0.75 -19.69 -17.81
N THR A 350 -0.51 -20.06 -17.61
CA THR A 350 -1.65 -19.54 -18.37
C THR A 350 -1.98 -18.10 -17.98
N GLU A 351 -2.70 -17.36 -18.83
CA GLU A 351 -3.08 -15.97 -18.48
C GLU A 351 -3.83 -15.86 -17.13
N PRO A 352 -4.80 -16.75 -16.79
CA PRO A 352 -5.45 -16.68 -15.48
C PRO A 352 -4.49 -16.98 -14.31
N GLU A 353 -3.51 -17.87 -14.51
CA GLU A 353 -2.46 -18.15 -13.52
C GLU A 353 -1.56 -16.92 -13.31
N LEU A 354 -1.18 -16.21 -14.36
CA LEU A 354 -0.42 -14.95 -14.28
C LEU A 354 -1.22 -13.83 -13.61
N GLU A 355 -2.50 -13.67 -13.96
CA GLU A 355 -3.38 -12.73 -13.27
C GLU A 355 -3.50 -13.06 -11.78
N HIS A 356 -3.58 -14.35 -11.44
CA HIS A 356 -3.64 -14.78 -10.06
C HIS A 356 -2.35 -14.47 -9.30
N LEU A 357 -1.20 -14.80 -9.89
CA LEU A 357 0.12 -14.55 -9.32
C LEU A 357 0.38 -13.06 -9.12
N SER A 358 0.13 -12.24 -10.15
CA SER A 358 0.29 -10.79 -10.07
C SER A 358 -0.61 -10.17 -8.99
N ARG A 359 -1.92 -10.49 -9.00
CA ARG A 359 -2.86 -9.98 -8.00
C ARG A 359 -2.44 -10.36 -6.58
N ALA A 360 -1.95 -11.58 -6.38
CA ALA A 360 -1.47 -12.03 -5.08
C ALA A 360 -0.24 -11.24 -4.61
N THR A 361 0.74 -11.03 -5.49
CA THR A 361 1.94 -10.23 -5.22
C THR A 361 1.58 -8.79 -4.84
N LEU A 362 0.73 -8.12 -5.64
CA LEU A 362 0.27 -6.76 -5.35
C LEU A 362 -0.52 -6.69 -4.03
N ARG A 363 -1.28 -7.73 -3.70
CA ARG A 363 -1.96 -7.83 -2.40
C ARG A 363 -0.98 -7.95 -1.23
N LEU A 364 0.07 -8.77 -1.35
CA LEU A 364 1.10 -8.88 -0.30
C LEU A 364 1.72 -7.51 -0.02
N MET A 365 2.05 -6.76 -1.07
CA MET A 365 2.55 -5.40 -0.93
C MET A 365 1.56 -4.48 -0.19
N ALA A 366 0.34 -4.35 -0.72
CA ALA A 366 -0.61 -3.33 -0.26
C ALA A 366 -1.33 -3.67 1.04
N THR A 367 -1.48 -4.95 1.38
CA THR A 367 -2.30 -5.42 2.51
C THR A 367 -1.54 -6.22 3.56
N VAL A 368 -0.26 -6.53 3.33
CA VAL A 368 0.60 -7.22 4.32
C VAL A 368 1.80 -6.35 4.65
N LEU A 369 2.65 -6.04 3.66
CA LEU A 369 3.88 -5.28 3.90
C LEU A 369 3.60 -3.87 4.40
N ARG A 370 2.69 -3.13 3.75
CA ARG A 370 2.34 -1.77 4.19
C ARG A 370 1.91 -1.71 5.66
N PRO A 371 0.86 -2.42 6.11
CA PRO A 371 0.45 -2.33 7.51
C PRO A 371 1.50 -2.89 8.48
N LEU A 372 2.31 -3.90 8.11
CA LEU A 372 3.44 -4.34 8.95
C LEU A 372 4.54 -3.27 9.06
N GLY A 373 4.88 -2.58 7.98
CA GLY A 373 5.84 -1.49 7.99
C GLY A 373 5.38 -0.33 8.88
N GLU A 374 4.09 0.01 8.82
CA GLU A 374 3.48 0.99 9.71
C GLU A 374 3.48 0.54 11.18
N ALA A 375 3.19 -0.74 11.45
CA ALA A 375 3.26 -1.29 12.80
C ALA A 375 4.69 -1.17 13.37
N LEU A 376 5.71 -1.60 12.62
CA LEU A 376 7.10 -1.55 13.06
C LEU A 376 7.55 -0.14 13.42
N ALA A 377 7.10 0.88 12.68
CA ALA A 377 7.39 2.28 12.94
C ALA A 377 6.82 2.79 14.29
N MET A 378 5.88 2.07 14.90
CA MET A 378 5.26 2.37 16.20
C MET A 378 5.76 1.46 17.34
N MET A 379 6.52 0.41 17.01
CA MET A 379 6.95 -0.60 17.98
C MET A 379 8.37 -0.32 18.49
N PRO A 380 8.67 -0.58 19.77
CA PRO A 380 9.97 -0.24 20.35
C PRO A 380 11.12 -1.01 19.69
N VAL A 381 12.27 -0.36 19.47
CA VAL A 381 13.47 -1.08 19.00
C VAL A 381 14.03 -2.02 20.07
N GLY A 382 13.84 -1.67 21.34
CA GLY A 382 14.23 -2.47 22.51
C GLY A 382 15.69 -2.31 22.96
N ASP A 383 16.50 -1.49 22.28
CA ASP A 383 17.88 -1.21 22.67
C ASP A 383 17.92 -0.21 23.85
N PRO A 384 18.47 -0.58 25.03
CA PRO A 384 18.55 0.33 26.18
C PRO A 384 19.34 1.62 25.92
N ARG A 385 20.20 1.65 24.89
CA ARG A 385 20.97 2.83 24.47
C ARG A 385 20.12 3.83 23.67
N LEU A 386 18.95 3.41 23.20
CA LEU A 386 18.04 4.18 22.34
C LEU A 386 16.64 4.27 23.00
N PRO A 387 16.52 4.83 24.21
CA PRO A 387 15.25 4.87 24.94
C PRO A 387 14.19 5.66 24.16
N GLY A 388 12.97 5.12 24.10
CA GLY A 388 11.83 5.74 23.41
C GLY A 388 11.89 5.71 21.87
N ARG A 389 12.92 5.09 21.28
CA ARG A 389 13.01 4.92 19.83
C ARG A 389 12.21 3.69 19.38
N THR A 390 11.59 3.82 18.20
CA THR A 390 10.86 2.75 17.54
C THR A 390 11.68 2.12 16.43
N ALA A 391 11.28 0.92 16.02
CA ALA A 391 11.85 0.21 14.88
C ALA A 391 11.29 0.77 13.56
N GLY A 392 11.50 0.03 12.47
CA GLY A 392 10.93 0.24 11.16
C GLY A 392 11.15 -1.01 10.31
N PRO A 393 10.61 -1.09 9.08
CA PRO A 393 10.84 -2.21 8.19
C PRO A 393 12.29 -2.21 7.68
N GLY A 394 12.98 -3.35 7.77
CA GLY A 394 14.38 -3.45 7.35
C GLY A 394 14.60 -3.74 5.86
N PHE A 395 13.57 -4.24 5.15
CA PHE A 395 13.68 -4.69 3.74
C PHE A 395 14.89 -5.61 3.46
N GLY A 396 15.29 -6.37 4.48
CA GLY A 396 16.44 -7.25 4.43
C GLY A 396 16.08 -8.61 3.84
N TYR A 397 16.98 -9.17 3.03
CA TYR A 397 16.88 -10.55 2.58
C TYR A 397 17.21 -11.48 3.75
N ASN A 398 16.19 -12.12 4.29
CA ASN A 398 16.38 -13.18 5.28
C ASN A 398 16.72 -14.51 4.61
N ARG A 399 16.39 -14.65 3.33
CA ARG A 399 16.69 -15.81 2.47
C ARG A 399 17.00 -15.32 1.07
N ASP A 400 17.78 -16.10 0.34
CA ASP A 400 17.98 -15.79 -1.07
C ASP A 400 16.65 -15.92 -1.85
N VAL A 401 16.35 -14.90 -2.66
CA VAL A 401 15.26 -14.89 -3.62
C VAL A 401 15.80 -15.44 -4.95
N HIS A 402 15.59 -16.74 -5.18
CA HIS A 402 16.06 -17.45 -6.37
C HIS A 402 14.91 -17.77 -7.33
N LEU A 403 15.17 -17.77 -8.63
CA LEU A 403 14.18 -18.20 -9.61
C LEU A 403 13.79 -19.66 -9.36
N LEU A 404 12.48 -19.92 -9.29
CA LEU A 404 11.92 -21.27 -9.27
C LEU A 404 11.51 -21.65 -10.70
N PRO A 405 12.29 -22.49 -11.41
CA PRO A 405 12.12 -22.66 -12.86
C PRO A 405 10.91 -23.53 -13.23
N HIS A 406 10.49 -24.46 -12.37
CA HIS A 406 9.40 -25.40 -12.65
C HIS A 406 8.08 -24.94 -12.03
N LYS A 407 7.03 -24.74 -12.85
CA LYS A 407 5.75 -24.19 -12.39
C LYS A 407 5.17 -24.95 -11.22
N VAL A 408 5.00 -26.27 -11.35
CA VAL A 408 4.33 -27.09 -10.33
C VAL A 408 5.02 -26.97 -8.97
N SER A 409 6.35 -27.05 -8.93
CA SER A 409 7.13 -26.88 -7.70
C SER A 409 7.04 -25.47 -7.13
N ALA A 410 7.06 -24.44 -7.99
CA ALA A 410 6.94 -23.04 -7.57
C ALA A 410 5.60 -22.77 -6.89
N TRP A 411 4.49 -23.24 -7.47
CA TRP A 411 3.15 -23.04 -6.92
C TRP A 411 2.94 -23.75 -5.58
N VAL A 412 3.44 -24.97 -5.42
CA VAL A 412 3.43 -25.68 -4.13
C VAL A 412 4.26 -24.91 -3.09
N PHE A 413 5.42 -24.40 -3.48
CA PHE A 413 6.27 -23.60 -2.59
C PHE A 413 5.62 -22.26 -2.19
N PHE A 414 4.89 -21.60 -3.10
CA PHE A 414 4.11 -20.40 -2.76
C PHE A 414 3.02 -20.73 -1.76
N ALA A 415 2.30 -21.84 -1.94
CA ALA A 415 1.29 -22.29 -0.98
C ALA A 415 1.90 -22.55 0.41
N GLU A 416 3.06 -23.22 0.46
CA GLU A 416 3.89 -23.44 1.65
C GLU A 416 4.19 -22.13 2.39
N ARG A 417 4.73 -21.15 1.65
CA ARG A 417 5.13 -19.86 2.19
C ARG A 417 3.93 -19.06 2.68
N LEU A 418 2.88 -18.94 1.86
CA LEU A 418 1.67 -18.20 2.20
C LEU A 418 0.97 -18.80 3.43
N ARG A 419 0.93 -20.12 3.57
CA ARG A 419 0.43 -20.77 4.79
C ARG A 419 1.28 -20.41 6.00
N GLY A 420 2.61 -20.49 5.87
CA GLY A 420 3.53 -20.11 6.96
C GLY A 420 3.29 -18.68 7.42
N LEU A 421 3.15 -17.75 6.47
CA LEU A 421 2.80 -16.35 6.74
C LEU A 421 1.46 -16.22 7.45
N ALA A 422 0.43 -16.93 6.98
CA ALA A 422 -0.90 -16.91 7.59
C ALA A 422 -0.89 -17.40 9.04
N VAL A 423 -0.23 -18.53 9.31
CA VAL A 423 -0.12 -19.08 10.67
C VAL A 423 0.64 -18.13 11.58
N THR A 424 1.77 -17.58 11.12
CA THR A 424 2.58 -16.64 11.92
C THR A 424 1.81 -15.35 12.20
N ALA A 425 1.18 -14.74 11.20
CA ALA A 425 0.40 -13.51 11.38
C ALA A 425 -0.83 -13.74 12.28
N ALA A 426 -1.55 -14.86 12.11
CA ALA A 426 -2.69 -15.22 12.95
C ALA A 426 -2.27 -15.52 14.41
N THR A 427 -1.04 -16.01 14.63
CA THR A 427 -0.50 -16.21 15.98
C THR A 427 -0.08 -14.89 16.62
N LEU A 428 0.63 -14.04 15.87
CA LEU A 428 1.13 -12.75 16.36
C LEU A 428 0.01 -11.82 16.80
N ARG A 429 -1.08 -11.71 16.04
CA ARG A 429 -2.24 -10.88 16.41
C ARG A 429 -2.96 -11.27 17.71
N LYS A 430 -2.60 -12.41 18.34
CA LYS A 430 -3.11 -12.79 19.67
C LYS A 430 -2.21 -12.32 20.81
N ARG A 431 -1.01 -11.84 20.51
CA ARG A 431 -0.05 -11.35 21.50
C ARG A 431 -0.52 -10.00 22.03
N ALA A 432 -0.43 -9.80 23.34
CA ALA A 432 -0.74 -8.52 23.94
C ALA A 432 0.26 -7.45 23.47
N GLY A 433 -0.22 -6.22 23.26
CA GLY A 433 0.62 -5.08 22.87
C GLY A 433 0.95 -4.99 21.36
N VAL A 434 0.38 -5.88 20.54
CA VAL A 434 0.54 -5.79 19.08
C VAL A 434 -0.31 -4.65 18.52
N PRO A 435 0.26 -3.76 17.67
CA PRO A 435 -0.51 -2.69 17.02
C PRO A 435 -1.56 -3.22 16.05
N ARG A 436 -2.69 -2.49 15.92
CA ARG A 436 -3.80 -2.82 14.99
C ARG A 436 -3.37 -3.08 13.55
N PRO A 437 -2.36 -2.40 12.96
CA PRO A 437 -1.94 -2.74 11.60
C PRO A 437 -1.43 -4.18 11.44
N VAL A 438 -0.88 -4.83 12.47
CA VAL A 438 -0.56 -6.28 12.39
C VAL A 438 -1.84 -7.12 12.26
N ASP A 439 -2.93 -6.71 12.90
CA ASP A 439 -4.23 -7.35 12.78
C ASP A 439 -4.85 -7.18 11.38
N GLU A 440 -4.57 -6.06 10.70
CA GLU A 440 -4.90 -5.85 9.28
C GLU A 440 -4.08 -6.78 8.39
N ALA A 441 -2.76 -6.82 8.62
CA ALA A 441 -1.82 -7.62 7.85
C ALA A 441 -2.13 -9.12 7.88
N ALA A 442 -2.74 -9.61 8.96
CA ALA A 442 -3.09 -11.03 9.11
C ALA A 442 -4.25 -11.50 8.22
N ALA A 443 -5.11 -10.59 7.72
CA ALA A 443 -6.28 -10.99 6.95
C ALA A 443 -5.94 -11.52 5.54
N ALA A 444 -4.99 -10.88 4.86
CA ALA A 444 -4.68 -11.25 3.49
C ALA A 444 -3.97 -12.62 3.36
N PRO A 445 -3.00 -12.98 4.22
CA PRO A 445 -2.32 -14.27 4.15
C PRO A 445 -3.26 -15.48 4.27
N GLU A 446 -4.28 -15.47 5.14
CA GLU A 446 -5.22 -16.60 5.27
C GLU A 446 -5.95 -16.88 3.95
N ASP A 447 -6.42 -15.83 3.29
CA ASP A 447 -7.10 -15.98 2.02
C ASP A 447 -6.14 -16.35 0.88
N LEU A 448 -4.94 -15.75 0.80
CA LEU A 448 -3.94 -16.14 -0.20
C LEU A 448 -3.48 -17.59 -0.03
N ALA A 449 -3.22 -18.04 1.20
CA ALA A 449 -2.88 -19.44 1.49
C ALA A 449 -3.97 -20.40 1.02
N THR A 450 -5.23 -20.01 1.21
CA THR A 450 -6.41 -20.79 0.79
C THR A 450 -6.60 -20.82 -0.74
N GLN A 451 -6.18 -19.76 -1.44
CA GLN A 451 -6.22 -19.66 -2.90
C GLN A 451 -5.14 -20.51 -3.57
N PHE A 452 -3.92 -20.50 -3.04
CA PHE A 452 -2.78 -21.26 -3.56
C PHE A 452 -2.72 -22.70 -3.03
N ALA A 453 -3.56 -23.07 -2.06
CA ALA A 453 -3.56 -24.41 -1.48
C ALA A 453 -3.81 -25.49 -2.56
N PRO A 454 -2.96 -26.53 -2.62
CA PRO A 454 -3.13 -27.62 -3.59
C PRO A 454 -4.40 -28.42 -3.31
N SER A 455 -4.96 -29.04 -4.36
CA SER A 455 -6.18 -29.85 -4.28
C SER A 455 -5.90 -31.32 -4.00
N ASP A 456 -4.70 -31.81 -4.30
CA ASP A 456 -4.29 -33.22 -4.31
C ASP A 456 -3.38 -33.61 -3.14
N ARG A 457 -3.29 -32.78 -2.10
CA ARG A 457 -2.45 -33.00 -0.92
C ARG A 457 -3.25 -33.04 0.37
N SER A 458 -2.61 -33.52 1.44
CA SER A 458 -3.22 -33.64 2.78
C SER A 458 -3.55 -32.28 3.39
N TRP A 459 -2.69 -31.28 3.16
CA TRP A 459 -3.06 -29.88 3.29
C TRP A 459 -3.71 -29.38 2.00
N ASN A 460 -4.83 -28.70 2.15
CA ASN A 460 -5.62 -28.17 1.06
C ASN A 460 -6.47 -27.04 1.60
N ARG A 461 -7.26 -26.43 0.72
CA ARG A 461 -8.16 -25.33 1.05
C ARG A 461 -8.96 -25.54 2.36
N ALA A 462 -9.57 -26.71 2.52
CA ALA A 462 -10.40 -27.01 3.69
C ALA A 462 -9.56 -27.24 4.96
N ALA A 463 -8.37 -27.82 4.83
CA ALA A 463 -7.44 -27.98 5.94
C ALA A 463 -6.91 -26.63 6.45
N GLU A 464 -6.60 -25.69 5.55
CA GLU A 464 -6.14 -24.34 5.90
C GLU A 464 -7.18 -23.58 6.72
N VAL A 465 -8.43 -23.52 6.22
CA VAL A 465 -9.53 -22.84 6.92
C VAL A 465 -9.73 -23.42 8.33
N ARG A 466 -9.68 -24.75 8.49
CA ARG A 466 -9.77 -25.40 9.81
C ARG A 466 -8.59 -25.06 10.71
N GLN A 467 -7.38 -24.94 10.17
CA GLN A 467 -6.20 -24.57 10.96
C GLN A 467 -6.30 -23.15 11.47
N PHE A 468 -6.66 -22.19 10.60
CA PHE A 468 -6.84 -20.80 11.00
C PHE A 468 -7.97 -20.65 12.03
N ALA A 469 -9.09 -21.37 11.85
CA ALA A 469 -10.20 -21.35 12.80
C ALA A 469 -9.77 -21.86 14.18
N ARG A 470 -8.88 -22.86 14.24
CA ARG A 470 -8.32 -23.34 15.51
C ARG A 470 -7.48 -22.28 16.21
N ILE A 471 -6.72 -21.48 15.45
CA ILE A 471 -5.94 -20.37 16.00
C ILE A 471 -6.88 -19.35 16.65
N ASP A 472 -8.05 -19.09 16.08
CA ASP A 472 -9.03 -18.12 16.61
C ASP A 472 -10.13 -18.70 17.50
N THR A 473 -9.99 -19.96 17.91
CA THR A 473 -10.93 -20.60 18.83
C THR A 473 -11.15 -19.73 20.07
N GLY A 474 -12.42 -19.50 20.43
CA GLY A 474 -12.81 -18.74 21.61
C GLY A 474 -12.94 -17.23 21.42
N LYS A 475 -12.62 -16.67 20.24
CA LYS A 475 -12.98 -15.28 19.91
C LYS A 475 -14.41 -15.21 19.40
N ALA A 476 -15.22 -14.32 19.97
CA ALA A 476 -16.58 -14.06 19.49
C ALA A 476 -16.57 -13.45 18.08
N PRO A 477 -17.65 -13.62 17.29
CA PRO A 477 -17.82 -12.93 16.02
C PRO A 477 -17.79 -11.41 16.22
N GLY A 478 -16.94 -10.71 15.46
CA GLY A 478 -16.78 -9.28 15.63
C GLY A 478 -16.22 -8.57 14.39
N ILE A 479 -16.46 -7.26 14.32
CA ILE A 479 -16.01 -6.38 13.25
C ILE A 479 -15.31 -5.18 13.87
N THR A 480 -14.05 -4.96 13.50
CA THR A 480 -13.29 -3.78 13.93
C THR A 480 -13.05 -2.88 12.72
N PRO A 481 -13.56 -1.64 12.70
CA PRO A 481 -13.19 -0.67 11.67
C PRO A 481 -11.76 -0.17 11.89
N GLU A 482 -10.88 -0.35 10.91
CA GLU A 482 -9.55 0.28 10.97
C GLU A 482 -9.62 1.77 10.63
N LEU A 483 -8.70 2.52 11.23
CA LEU A 483 -8.53 3.95 10.99
C LEU A 483 -8.14 4.15 9.52
N ASN A 484 -8.96 4.88 8.76
CA ASN A 484 -8.77 5.10 7.32
C ASN A 484 -8.56 3.79 6.53
N GLY A 485 -9.07 2.67 7.05
CA GLY A 485 -8.77 1.33 6.57
C GLY A 485 -10.02 0.45 6.38
N PRO A 486 -9.82 -0.87 6.20
CA PRO A 486 -10.90 -1.83 5.99
C PRO A 486 -11.70 -2.11 7.27
N TYR A 487 -12.76 -2.91 7.13
CA TYR A 487 -13.35 -3.60 8.28
C TYR A 487 -12.65 -4.93 8.48
N LEU A 488 -12.12 -5.15 9.67
CA LEU A 488 -11.50 -6.42 10.02
C LEU A 488 -12.50 -7.32 10.73
N VAL A 489 -12.95 -8.35 10.03
CA VAL A 489 -13.96 -9.30 10.48
C VAL A 489 -13.28 -10.52 11.09
N THR A 490 -13.75 -10.93 12.26
CA THR A 490 -13.28 -12.12 12.99
C THR A 490 -14.44 -13.09 13.17
N ASN A 491 -14.24 -14.37 12.83
CA ASN A 491 -15.15 -15.48 13.14
C ASN A 491 -16.61 -15.27 12.72
N VAL A 492 -16.86 -14.55 11.62
CA VAL A 492 -18.19 -14.49 10.99
C VAL A 492 -18.21 -15.45 9.80
N GLU A 493 -18.79 -16.63 9.98
CA GLU A 493 -18.82 -17.68 8.95
C GLU A 493 -19.83 -17.39 7.84
N ASN A 494 -20.96 -16.75 8.17
CA ASN A 494 -22.00 -16.43 7.19
C ASN A 494 -21.68 -15.09 6.50
N LEU A 495 -20.90 -15.15 5.42
CA LEU A 495 -20.72 -14.05 4.47
C LEU A 495 -21.52 -14.36 3.21
N VAL A 496 -22.52 -13.54 2.89
CA VAL A 496 -23.42 -13.77 1.75
C VAL A 496 -23.54 -12.53 0.87
N ASN A 497 -23.76 -12.71 -0.43
CA ASN A 497 -24.03 -11.62 -1.35
C ASN A 497 -25.52 -11.24 -1.42
N SER A 498 -25.86 -10.30 -2.29
CA SER A 498 -27.21 -9.77 -2.45
C SER A 498 -28.23 -10.82 -2.94
N LYS A 499 -27.75 -11.90 -3.57
CA LYS A 499 -28.54 -13.03 -4.07
C LYS A 499 -28.68 -14.16 -3.04
N GLY A 500 -28.06 -14.02 -1.86
CA GLY A 500 -28.02 -15.06 -0.83
C GLY A 500 -26.96 -16.14 -1.07
N GLU A 501 -26.07 -15.98 -2.05
CA GLU A 501 -24.99 -16.92 -2.32
C GLU A 501 -23.87 -16.73 -1.28
N ARG A 502 -23.32 -17.85 -0.78
CA ARG A 502 -22.22 -17.82 0.20
C ARG A 502 -20.92 -17.44 -0.48
N LEU A 503 -20.24 -16.44 0.09
CA LEU A 503 -18.89 -16.06 -0.28
C LEU A 503 -17.87 -16.81 0.58
N ALA A 504 -16.63 -16.87 0.11
CA ALA A 504 -15.57 -17.60 0.79
C ALA A 504 -15.14 -16.88 2.09
N ALA A 505 -15.73 -17.27 3.22
CA ALA A 505 -15.36 -16.74 4.53
C ALA A 505 -14.02 -17.32 5.03
N ARG A 506 -13.29 -16.51 5.80
CA ARG A 506 -12.11 -16.92 6.57
C ARG A 506 -12.31 -16.50 8.03
N PRO A 507 -11.65 -17.17 8.99
CA PRO A 507 -11.62 -16.74 10.39
C PRO A 507 -11.22 -15.28 10.54
N ARG A 508 -10.24 -14.82 9.75
CA ARG A 508 -9.90 -13.39 9.64
C ARG A 508 -10.08 -12.88 8.21
N MET A 509 -10.85 -11.81 8.05
CA MET A 509 -11.06 -11.15 6.75
C MET A 509 -10.93 -9.64 6.85
N ALA A 510 -10.49 -9.00 5.77
CA ALA A 510 -10.56 -7.55 5.61
C ALA A 510 -11.58 -7.21 4.53
N LEU A 511 -12.69 -6.57 4.90
CA LEU A 511 -13.72 -6.10 3.97
C LEU A 511 -13.47 -4.66 3.57
N CYS A 512 -13.69 -4.36 2.28
CA CYS A 512 -13.50 -3.03 1.73
C CYS A 512 -14.52 -2.05 2.32
N ARG A 513 -14.03 -0.95 2.89
CA ARG A 513 -14.82 0.17 3.42
C ARG A 513 -14.82 1.40 2.51
N CYS A 514 -13.76 1.55 1.71
CA CYS A 514 -13.52 2.75 0.90
C CYS A 514 -14.29 2.80 -0.43
N GLY A 515 -14.93 1.70 -0.85
CA GLY A 515 -15.58 1.60 -2.16
C GLY A 515 -14.61 1.46 -3.35
N GLY A 516 -13.30 1.58 -3.16
CA GLY A 516 -12.31 1.57 -4.25
C GLY A 516 -11.73 0.19 -4.63
N SER A 517 -11.90 -0.85 -3.81
CA SER A 517 -11.24 -2.15 -4.04
C SER A 517 -11.67 -2.81 -5.36
N ALA A 518 -10.73 -3.33 -6.15
CA ALA A 518 -11.01 -4.21 -7.27
C ALA A 518 -11.39 -5.64 -6.81
N ASN A 519 -11.06 -5.98 -5.57
CA ASN A 519 -11.32 -7.28 -4.93
C ASN A 519 -12.58 -7.31 -4.04
N LYS A 520 -13.54 -6.39 -4.26
CA LYS A 520 -14.79 -6.33 -3.47
C LYS A 520 -15.48 -7.71 -3.38
N PRO A 521 -16.04 -8.07 -2.21
CA PRO A 521 -16.17 -7.25 -1.00
C PRO A 521 -14.90 -7.14 -0.16
N PHE A 522 -13.82 -7.82 -0.52
CA PHE A 522 -12.57 -7.81 0.24
C PHE A 522 -11.73 -6.56 -0.03
N CYS A 523 -10.89 -6.20 0.93
CA CYS A 523 -9.91 -5.13 0.79
C CYS A 523 -8.71 -5.58 -0.04
N ASP A 524 -8.19 -4.69 -0.88
CA ASP A 524 -6.95 -4.86 -1.65
C ASP A 524 -5.92 -3.74 -1.36
N GLY A 525 -6.17 -2.94 -0.32
CA GLY A 525 -5.29 -1.84 0.09
C GLY A 525 -5.54 -0.51 -0.63
N THR A 526 -6.43 -0.45 -1.64
CA THR A 526 -6.70 0.76 -2.44
C THR A 526 -7.02 2.01 -1.60
N HIS A 527 -7.59 1.84 -0.41
CA HIS A 527 -7.94 2.93 0.50
C HIS A 527 -6.77 3.90 0.81
N ALA A 528 -5.53 3.40 0.92
CA ALA A 528 -4.38 4.26 1.21
C ALA A 528 -3.97 5.11 0.00
N ARG A 529 -4.13 4.57 -1.22
CA ARG A 529 -3.82 5.29 -2.46
C ARG A 529 -4.84 6.40 -2.74
N ILE A 530 -6.13 6.11 -2.55
CA ILE A 530 -7.20 7.08 -2.84
C ILE A 530 -7.45 8.08 -1.69
N GLY A 531 -6.70 7.99 -0.58
CA GLY A 531 -6.87 8.88 0.57
C GLY A 531 -8.21 8.74 1.28
N PHE A 532 -8.71 7.51 1.42
CA PHE A 532 -9.93 7.26 2.15
C PHE A 532 -9.82 7.72 3.61
N THR A 533 -10.86 8.40 4.10
CA THR A 533 -10.96 8.81 5.51
C THR A 533 -12.12 8.11 6.21
N SER A 534 -11.86 7.63 7.43
CA SER A 534 -12.88 7.09 8.33
C SER A 534 -13.59 8.15 9.17
N ALA A 535 -13.18 9.42 9.08
CA ALA A 535 -13.76 10.50 9.86
C ALA A 535 -15.25 10.68 9.56
N LYS A 536 -16.02 10.97 10.62
CA LYS A 536 -17.43 11.36 10.50
C LYS A 536 -17.50 12.84 10.09
N ALA A 537 -18.44 13.19 9.22
CA ALA A 537 -18.64 14.57 8.81
C ALA A 537 -19.34 15.36 9.93
N PRO A 538 -19.05 16.67 10.09
CA PRO A 538 -19.69 17.51 11.09
C PRO A 538 -21.16 17.79 10.78
N ASP A 539 -21.56 17.73 9.50
CA ASP A 539 -22.92 17.96 9.00
C ASP A 539 -23.74 16.66 8.86
N ARG A 540 -23.31 15.56 9.51
CA ARG A 540 -24.08 14.31 9.56
C ARG A 540 -25.39 14.51 10.32
N VAL A 541 -26.38 13.66 10.05
CA VAL A 541 -27.62 13.62 10.85
C VAL A 541 -27.25 13.33 12.30
N ALA A 542 -27.69 14.21 13.20
CA ALA A 542 -27.39 14.10 14.62
C ALA A 542 -28.06 12.87 15.23
N ASP A 543 -27.46 12.36 16.30
CA ASP A 543 -28.08 11.34 17.13
C ASP A 543 -29.29 11.96 17.85
N HIS A 544 -30.49 11.56 17.44
CA HIS A 544 -31.73 12.04 18.02
C HIS A 544 -32.81 10.97 17.89
N ARG A 545 -33.43 10.62 19.02
CA ARG A 545 -34.44 9.58 19.10
C ARG A 545 -35.83 10.19 19.29
N ASP A 546 -36.64 10.09 18.25
CA ASP A 546 -38.05 10.45 18.25
C ASP A 546 -38.91 9.31 18.81
N THR A 547 -40.00 9.66 19.49
CA THR A 547 -40.93 8.71 20.14
C THR A 547 -42.37 9.00 19.72
N TYR A 548 -43.07 7.97 19.26
CA TYR A 548 -44.46 8.05 18.82
C TYR A 548 -45.27 7.00 19.59
N THR A 549 -46.31 7.42 20.31
CA THR A 549 -47.11 6.52 21.15
C THR A 549 -48.58 6.57 20.76
N ARG A 550 -49.20 5.39 20.66
CA ARG A 550 -50.64 5.18 20.49
C ARG A 550 -51.06 3.96 21.31
N GLU A 551 -51.91 4.19 22.31
CA GLU A 551 -52.42 3.12 23.18
C GLU A 551 -51.23 2.33 23.80
N GLU A 552 -51.19 1.02 23.61
CA GLU A 552 -50.12 0.11 24.07
C GLU A 552 -48.88 0.08 23.16
N LEU A 553 -48.94 0.64 21.95
CA LEU A 553 -47.84 0.66 20.99
C LEU A 553 -47.05 1.97 21.07
N THR A 554 -45.73 1.85 21.22
CA THR A 554 -44.79 2.94 20.96
C THR A 554 -43.85 2.55 19.83
N VAL A 555 -43.57 3.47 18.92
CA VAL A 555 -42.53 3.33 17.88
C VAL A 555 -41.47 4.39 18.13
N PHE A 556 -40.21 3.98 18.04
CA PHE A 556 -39.05 4.87 18.13
C PHE A 556 -38.40 5.01 16.76
N ASP A 557 -37.93 6.21 16.43
CA ASP A 557 -37.14 6.50 15.23
C ASP A 557 -35.88 7.26 15.61
N ASN A 558 -34.72 6.80 15.15
CA ASN A 558 -33.50 7.58 15.22
C ASN A 558 -32.88 7.70 13.83
N ARG A 559 -33.11 8.86 13.21
CA ARG A 559 -32.61 9.14 11.87
C ARG A 559 -31.09 9.23 11.79
N GLY A 560 -30.39 9.45 12.90
CA GLY A 560 -28.93 9.35 12.99
C GLY A 560 -28.41 7.92 12.74
N ILE A 561 -29.26 6.90 12.87
CA ILE A 561 -28.96 5.48 12.61
C ILE A 561 -29.47 5.03 11.23
N CYS A 562 -30.40 5.78 10.64
CA CYS A 562 -31.06 5.37 9.41
C CYS A 562 -30.06 5.24 8.25
N GLN A 563 -30.09 4.09 7.57
CA GLN A 563 -29.32 3.88 6.34
C GLN A 563 -30.07 4.32 5.07
N HIS A 564 -31.27 4.89 5.22
CA HIS A 564 -32.16 5.35 4.15
C HIS A 564 -32.47 4.25 3.12
N ALA A 565 -32.78 3.04 3.59
CA ALA A 565 -33.06 1.89 2.73
C ALA A 565 -34.49 1.85 2.16
N GLY A 566 -35.41 2.70 2.62
CA GLY A 566 -36.79 2.77 2.11
C GLY A 566 -37.74 1.65 2.58
N PHE A 567 -37.28 0.61 3.29
CA PHE A 567 -38.14 -0.52 3.66
C PHE A 567 -39.41 -0.17 4.44
N CYS A 568 -39.37 0.82 5.33
CA CYS A 568 -40.55 1.25 6.09
C CYS A 568 -41.53 2.05 5.21
N THR A 569 -41.01 2.99 4.42
CA THR A 569 -41.80 3.87 3.54
C THR A 569 -42.40 3.11 2.36
N ASP A 570 -41.67 2.12 1.81
CA ASP A 570 -42.15 1.28 0.71
C ASP A 570 -43.20 0.27 1.19
N ALA A 571 -43.05 -0.25 2.41
CA ALA A 571 -43.96 -1.24 2.96
C ALA A 571 -45.26 -0.62 3.50
N LEU A 572 -45.19 0.57 4.11
CA LEU A 572 -46.34 1.16 4.79
C LEU A 572 -46.34 2.71 4.70
N PRO A 573 -46.50 3.28 3.49
CA PRO A 573 -46.40 4.73 3.26
C PRO A 573 -47.52 5.55 3.94
N SER A 574 -48.63 4.91 4.35
CA SER A 574 -49.67 5.57 5.14
C SER A 574 -49.21 5.90 6.55
N VAL A 575 -48.30 5.09 7.11
CA VAL A 575 -47.73 5.26 8.46
C VAL A 575 -46.40 6.02 8.40
N PHE A 576 -45.48 5.63 7.51
CA PHE A 576 -44.15 6.25 7.38
C PHE A 576 -44.16 7.24 6.22
N ARG A 577 -44.40 8.52 6.54
CA ARG A 577 -44.80 9.53 5.54
C ARG A 577 -43.61 10.38 5.10
N VAL A 578 -43.07 10.07 3.92
CA VAL A 578 -42.03 10.88 3.30
C VAL A 578 -42.62 12.29 3.04
N HIS A 579 -41.97 13.33 3.56
CA HIS A 579 -42.38 14.75 3.45
C HIS A 579 -43.59 15.20 4.28
N ALA A 580 -43.98 14.46 5.32
CA ALA A 580 -44.98 14.92 6.29
C ALA A 580 -44.42 14.93 7.71
N GLU A 581 -44.93 15.85 8.54
CA GLU A 581 -44.68 15.87 9.98
C GLU A 581 -46.01 15.71 10.74
N PRO A 582 -46.09 14.83 11.76
CA PRO A 582 -45.04 13.89 12.19
C PRO A 582 -44.70 12.84 11.12
N PHE A 583 -43.44 12.43 11.03
CA PHE A 583 -43.02 11.38 10.10
C PHE A 583 -43.83 10.08 10.24
N ILE A 584 -44.14 9.67 11.48
CA ILE A 584 -44.87 8.45 11.80
C ILE A 584 -46.30 8.78 12.24
N ASP A 585 -47.29 8.19 11.56
CA ASP A 585 -48.70 8.23 11.94
C ASP A 585 -49.20 6.83 12.35
N LEU A 586 -49.19 6.56 13.65
CA LEU A 586 -49.63 5.27 14.21
C LEU A 586 -51.15 5.04 14.10
N SER A 587 -51.94 6.04 13.68
CA SER A 587 -53.38 5.88 13.46
C SER A 587 -53.71 5.25 12.10
N ALA A 588 -52.77 5.26 11.17
CA ALA A 588 -53.02 4.96 9.75
C ALA A 588 -52.98 3.46 9.38
N ALA A 589 -52.68 2.56 10.34
CA ALA A 589 -52.71 1.11 10.13
C ALA A 589 -52.89 0.35 11.46
N ASP A 590 -53.15 -0.95 11.35
CA ASP A 590 -53.19 -1.88 12.48
C ASP A 590 -51.80 -2.09 13.10
N LYS A 591 -51.77 -2.24 14.43
CA LYS A 591 -50.56 -2.42 15.25
C LYS A 591 -49.62 -3.49 14.69
N ASP A 592 -50.13 -4.67 14.36
CA ASP A 592 -49.30 -5.80 13.91
C ASP A 592 -48.64 -5.51 12.56
N VAL A 593 -49.31 -4.78 11.67
CA VAL A 593 -48.77 -4.36 10.36
C VAL A 593 -47.65 -3.33 10.58
N ILE A 594 -47.83 -2.39 11.51
CA ILE A 594 -46.80 -1.42 11.89
C ILE A 594 -45.56 -2.13 12.45
N ILE A 595 -45.75 -3.08 13.38
CA ILE A 595 -44.64 -3.85 13.97
C ILE A 595 -43.87 -4.63 12.90
N GLN A 596 -44.56 -5.26 11.95
CA GLN A 596 -43.92 -5.96 10.84
C GLN A 596 -43.07 -5.01 9.97
N ALA A 597 -43.56 -3.79 9.71
CA ALA A 597 -42.80 -2.78 8.97
C ALA A 597 -41.58 -2.28 9.78
N VAL A 598 -41.72 -2.05 11.08
CA VAL A 598 -40.62 -1.66 11.99
C VAL A 598 -39.52 -2.73 12.00
N ARG A 599 -39.87 -4.02 12.15
CA ARG A 599 -38.92 -5.15 12.20
C ARG A 599 -38.11 -5.33 10.91
N ARG A 600 -38.56 -4.75 9.80
CA ARG A 600 -37.84 -4.75 8.52
C ARG A 600 -36.74 -3.71 8.44
N CYS A 601 -36.61 -2.80 9.42
CA CYS A 601 -35.58 -1.78 9.42
C CYS A 601 -34.17 -2.39 9.48
N PRO A 602 -33.38 -2.32 8.41
CA PRO A 602 -32.11 -3.04 8.34
C PRO A 602 -30.97 -2.40 9.13
N SER A 603 -31.09 -1.13 9.52
CA SER A 603 -30.06 -0.45 10.33
C SER A 603 -30.39 -0.42 11.82
N GLY A 604 -31.58 -0.87 12.23
CA GLY A 604 -32.05 -0.73 13.61
C GLY A 604 -32.40 0.71 13.99
N ALA A 605 -32.68 1.59 13.01
CA ALA A 605 -33.14 2.95 13.27
C ALA A 605 -34.57 3.02 13.80
N LEU A 606 -35.35 1.97 13.57
CA LEU A 606 -36.70 1.84 14.09
C LEU A 606 -36.74 0.71 15.12
N SER A 607 -37.46 0.93 16.20
CA SER A 607 -37.85 -0.10 17.17
C SER A 607 -39.27 0.14 17.67
N HIS A 608 -39.85 -0.82 18.38
CA HIS A 608 -41.19 -0.67 18.96
C HIS A 608 -41.18 -1.09 20.43
N ALA A 609 -42.10 -0.56 21.22
CA ALA A 609 -42.43 -1.09 22.53
C ALA A 609 -43.90 -1.47 22.62
N LEU A 610 -44.18 -2.50 23.40
CA LEU A 610 -45.51 -2.91 23.81
C LEU A 610 -45.59 -2.81 25.33
N ASP A 611 -46.59 -2.08 25.84
CA ASP A 611 -46.77 -1.88 27.28
C ASP A 611 -45.50 -1.40 28.00
N GLY A 612 -44.73 -0.53 27.32
CA GLY A 612 -43.46 0.02 27.81
C GLY A 612 -42.24 -0.89 27.68
N ILE A 613 -42.39 -2.13 27.20
CA ILE A 613 -41.29 -3.06 26.96
C ILE A 613 -40.81 -2.91 25.51
N GLU A 614 -39.58 -2.43 25.34
CA GLU A 614 -39.00 -2.24 24.02
C GLU A 614 -38.51 -3.56 23.40
N HIS A 615 -38.94 -3.80 22.16
CA HIS A 615 -38.54 -4.89 21.29
C HIS A 615 -37.76 -4.34 20.10
N ARG A 616 -36.46 -4.59 20.09
CA ARG A 616 -35.52 -4.11 19.07
C ARG A 616 -34.81 -5.24 18.34
N ASP A 617 -34.21 -6.13 19.09
CA ASP A 617 -33.33 -7.17 18.56
C ASP A 617 -34.12 -8.42 18.17
N GLN A 618 -33.60 -9.17 17.21
CA GLN A 618 -34.21 -10.39 16.68
C GLN A 618 -33.23 -11.56 16.81
N GLU A 619 -33.72 -12.77 17.07
CA GLU A 619 -32.86 -13.96 17.09
C GLU A 619 -32.48 -14.37 15.66
N ARG A 620 -31.22 -14.12 15.28
CA ARG A 620 -30.65 -14.44 13.97
C ARG A 620 -29.22 -14.95 14.11
N GLU A 621 -28.76 -15.69 13.11
CA GLU A 621 -27.37 -16.12 13.01
C GLU A 621 -26.43 -14.94 12.71
N PRO A 622 -25.21 -14.91 13.30
CA PRO A 622 -24.16 -13.95 12.96
C PRO A 622 -23.90 -13.96 11.45
N THR A 623 -24.24 -12.87 10.76
CA THR A 623 -24.19 -12.80 9.29
C THR A 623 -23.74 -11.42 8.81
N VAL A 624 -22.87 -11.41 7.81
CA VAL A 624 -22.55 -10.23 6.99
C VAL A 624 -23.16 -10.42 5.61
N THR A 625 -24.14 -9.59 5.26
CA THR A 625 -24.74 -9.55 3.92
C THR A 625 -24.18 -8.39 3.13
N VAL A 626 -23.59 -8.67 1.97
CA VAL A 626 -23.12 -7.68 1.00
C VAL A 626 -24.32 -7.23 0.15
N SER A 627 -24.91 -6.07 0.47
CA SER A 627 -26.05 -5.55 -0.29
C SER A 627 -25.61 -5.10 -1.68
N LYS A 628 -26.43 -5.36 -2.70
CA LYS A 628 -26.21 -4.85 -4.07
C LYS A 628 -26.06 -3.34 -4.04
N ASP A 629 -24.98 -2.83 -4.62
CA ASP A 629 -24.68 -1.38 -4.72
C ASP A 629 -24.78 -0.61 -3.40
N GLY A 630 -24.69 -1.30 -2.25
CA GLY A 630 -25.08 -0.75 -0.95
C GLY A 630 -24.21 -1.23 0.20
N PRO A 631 -24.66 -1.05 1.45
CA PRO A 631 -23.86 -1.33 2.64
C PRO A 631 -23.69 -2.82 2.93
N TYR A 632 -22.79 -3.14 3.87
CA TYR A 632 -22.85 -4.42 4.57
C TYR A 632 -23.99 -4.36 5.59
N ARG A 633 -24.90 -5.33 5.56
CA ARG A 633 -25.94 -5.50 6.58
C ARG A 633 -25.49 -6.60 7.53
N ILE A 634 -25.41 -6.25 8.80
CA ILE A 634 -24.95 -7.14 9.86
C ILE A 634 -26.15 -7.58 10.68
N THR A 635 -26.23 -8.85 11.03
CA THR A 635 -27.26 -9.44 11.89
C THR A 635 -26.64 -10.45 12.86
N GLY A 636 -27.40 -10.86 13.86
CA GLY A 636 -27.04 -11.93 14.79
C GLY A 636 -26.01 -11.53 15.84
N GLY A 637 -25.97 -10.26 16.24
CA GLY A 637 -25.20 -9.84 17.41
C GLY A 637 -23.68 -9.79 17.20
N VAL A 638 -23.22 -9.66 15.95
CA VAL A 638 -21.80 -9.47 15.65
C VAL A 638 -21.34 -8.15 16.27
N GLU A 639 -20.35 -8.22 17.16
CA GLU A 639 -19.89 -7.05 17.91
C GLU A 639 -19.13 -6.05 17.03
N ILE A 640 -19.20 -4.76 17.39
CA ILE A 640 -18.37 -3.70 16.83
C ILE A 640 -17.66 -2.96 17.98
N PRO A 641 -16.53 -3.48 18.47
CA PRO A 641 -15.83 -2.89 19.61
C PRO A 641 -15.35 -1.47 19.33
N ASP A 642 -15.25 -0.66 20.39
CA ASP A 642 -14.72 0.71 20.38
C ASP A 642 -15.46 1.71 19.47
N GLU A 643 -16.63 1.37 18.92
CA GLU A 643 -17.45 2.29 18.14
C GLU A 643 -18.65 2.78 18.97
N PRO A 644 -18.73 4.09 19.28
CA PRO A 644 -19.87 4.67 19.98
C PRO A 644 -21.18 4.44 19.21
N ARG A 645 -22.18 3.95 19.91
CA ARG A 645 -23.52 3.71 19.37
C ARG A 645 -24.43 4.88 19.68
N ALA A 646 -25.25 5.23 18.70
CA ALA A 646 -26.31 6.22 18.86
C ALA A 646 -27.39 5.70 19.83
N GLU A 647 -28.16 6.62 20.41
CA GLU A 647 -29.25 6.28 21.30
C GLU A 647 -30.25 5.37 20.59
N GLY A 648 -30.56 4.23 21.18
CA GLY A 648 -31.52 3.33 20.58
C GLY A 648 -30.97 2.45 19.44
N ALA A 649 -29.66 2.40 19.23
CA ALA A 649 -29.07 1.47 18.26
C ALA A 649 -29.22 0.00 18.66
N SER A 650 -29.56 -0.86 17.70
CA SER A 650 -29.58 -2.32 17.89
C SER A 650 -28.18 -2.87 18.04
N THR A 651 -27.96 -3.76 19.01
CA THR A 651 -26.72 -4.53 19.14
C THR A 651 -26.74 -5.75 18.22
N GLU A 652 -27.91 -6.19 17.80
CA GLU A 652 -28.10 -7.37 16.98
C GLU A 652 -27.96 -7.11 15.47
N HIS A 653 -28.44 -5.98 14.96
CA HIS A 653 -28.31 -5.63 13.55
C HIS A 653 -28.01 -4.15 13.29
N TYR A 654 -27.22 -3.90 12.25
CA TYR A 654 -26.81 -2.56 11.84
C TYR A 654 -26.27 -2.59 10.41
N ALA A 655 -26.00 -1.41 9.83
CA ALA A 655 -25.46 -1.31 8.48
C ALA A 655 -24.16 -0.52 8.42
N LEU A 656 -23.15 -1.11 7.80
CA LEU A 656 -21.82 -0.54 7.65
C LEU A 656 -21.60 0.00 6.23
N CYS A 657 -21.02 1.19 6.15
CA CYS A 657 -20.71 1.88 4.90
C CYS A 657 -19.69 1.08 4.08
N ARG A 658 -20.04 0.76 2.84
CA ARG A 658 -19.16 0.04 1.91
C ARG A 658 -18.60 0.91 0.79
N CYS A 659 -19.23 2.06 0.53
CA CYS A 659 -18.94 2.91 -0.61
C CYS A 659 -17.90 4.01 -0.32
N GLY A 660 -17.43 4.14 0.92
CA GLY A 660 -16.54 5.22 1.35
C GLY A 660 -17.20 6.60 1.48
N GLY A 661 -18.45 6.78 1.05
CA GLY A 661 -19.12 8.09 1.01
C GLY A 661 -19.82 8.55 2.29
N SER A 662 -20.25 7.63 3.17
CA SER A 662 -21.11 7.97 4.32
C SER A 662 -20.56 9.11 5.19
N LYS A 663 -21.40 10.05 5.61
CA LYS A 663 -21.07 11.08 6.59
C LYS A 663 -21.04 10.54 8.02
N ASN A 664 -21.64 9.39 8.28
CA ASN A 664 -21.72 8.76 9.60
C ASN A 664 -20.87 7.47 9.72
N LYS A 665 -19.76 7.38 8.97
CA LYS A 665 -18.81 6.24 9.04
C LYS A 665 -18.49 5.85 10.50
N PRO A 666 -18.44 4.54 10.83
CA PRO A 666 -18.52 3.39 9.96
C PRO A 666 -19.95 3.03 9.51
N PHE A 667 -20.98 3.66 10.04
CA PHE A 667 -22.37 3.34 9.69
C PHE A 667 -22.75 3.92 8.32
N CYS A 668 -23.66 3.25 7.63
CA CYS A 668 -24.22 3.72 6.38
C CYS A 668 -25.34 4.73 6.63
N ASP A 669 -25.33 5.86 5.92
CA ASP A 669 -26.35 6.91 5.96
C ASP A 669 -27.13 7.05 4.65
N GLY A 670 -26.95 6.09 3.73
CA GLY A 670 -27.58 6.12 2.40
C GLY A 670 -26.79 6.85 1.31
N THR A 671 -25.64 7.45 1.62
CA THR A 671 -24.83 8.23 0.65
C THR A 671 -24.52 7.48 -0.65
N HIS A 672 -24.43 6.15 -0.60
CA HIS A 672 -24.17 5.29 -1.75
C HIS A 672 -25.14 5.49 -2.93
N TRP A 673 -26.40 5.86 -2.68
CA TRP A 673 -27.36 6.20 -3.73
C TRP A 673 -26.99 7.47 -4.48
N TYR A 674 -26.63 8.52 -3.74
CA TYR A 674 -26.31 9.83 -4.31
C TYR A 674 -25.00 9.82 -5.11
N ILE A 675 -24.01 9.07 -4.64
CA ILE A 675 -22.73 8.90 -5.36
C ILE A 675 -22.79 7.79 -6.42
N LYS A 676 -23.94 7.14 -6.60
CA LYS A 676 -24.15 6.04 -7.56
C LYS A 676 -23.10 4.94 -7.43
N PHE A 677 -22.81 4.53 -6.20
CA PHE A 677 -21.86 3.45 -5.94
C PHE A 677 -22.31 2.18 -6.66
N ARG A 678 -21.37 1.48 -7.31
CA ARG A 678 -21.62 0.23 -8.03
C ARG A 678 -20.67 -0.88 -7.59
N ASP A 679 -21.21 -2.08 -7.53
CA ASP A 679 -20.45 -3.31 -7.39
C ASP A 679 -21.06 -4.42 -8.25
N ASP A 680 -20.69 -4.44 -9.53
CA ASP A 680 -21.28 -5.34 -10.54
C ASP A 680 -21.06 -6.84 -10.23
N LYS A 681 -20.13 -7.16 -9.33
CA LYS A 681 -19.85 -8.54 -8.88
C LYS A 681 -20.93 -9.06 -7.91
N ASN A 682 -21.76 -8.20 -7.31
CA ASN A 682 -22.72 -8.56 -6.25
C ASN A 682 -24.18 -8.22 -6.56
#